data_AF-A0A5C6F967-F1
#
_entry.id   AF-A0A5C6F967-F1
#
_cell.length_a   1.000
_cell.length_b   1.000
_cell.length_c   1.000
_cell.angle_alpha   90.00
_cell.angle_beta   90.00
_cell.angle_gamma   90.00
#
_symmetry.space_group_name_H-M   'P 1'
#
loop_
_entity.id
_entity.type
_entity.pdbx_description
1 polymer ?
#
loop_
_entity_poly.entity_id
_entity_poly.type
_entity_poly.pdbx_seq_one_letter_code
_entity_poly.pdbx_strand_id
1 'polypeptide(L)'
;MTKAISLFLICTFTLLSNLDAKAEPGFKDKESVVNDYTFSCWLNGWRKNANDGSADIFGIETNAYGFTLDVADFTKVGLGLLDNPIGYEQALNQKAEKLKTLPSAELLIELELDGQPYRAKASQAGQGDGPTHLYAARLWESGRFVQHYDFQGLVFRNAKNETLACDAVLDLVAWPGSLTLTANVAVNQSYEKASLRLGLNSKAGNWNEELLVENGWNGGQQKSVTLTCPLASSGIMEEAQAIAVETPDGTSFPVRFDPQKNCYVASVKNLRRSWKTGYTDIRNYDEFKITVKESASQATLPFMLDMRPPANVTGLCPMLCDEEGRPIGIPVQLSKNWHNDSMGAYFMPYTLLPADKTRTYLLRVAYGFYGTLPSASHAQLSLLGYVNAKAGNGRWDQLAIGCWGETICFDMDMSLVDVAITDIRMLMSRNGLSGQKWQWTEAGWGGDWLNIEDANQKKFFWTDLKTAYLAHGPCLTDVKYDGFYGINGEVDFRAQIQTTRTDDYARTFQKLSYTFTSDVSAKDISLYKLGRTNNYNTPTVAYGNRDGLLKKREVPDDLKPGTLFLEPVELSGSGPHWVAFAGASETANPRGKPNGYRALIVRRYEALVGGKTFTQPTISAPVHSATPNNVDIELLPPSGIRKFSRGDRIELDLELITLPRVADDYYGPNESFRKHLTANANSWKTTHREARGNDLIVSVSGGTMLRNYPLVIQAQEPEVTVVIKGGVGAVPIRFEGLTSNQGYSLHRVADGKRIELEQSVHGHDFWQTDFDAATNSYKMSFNLPLDGLEESQWVFTRLRRTQKSKD
;
A
#
# COMPACT_ATOMS: atom_id res chain seq x y z
N MET A 1 13.96 33.63 62.74
CA MET A 1 14.82 34.66 63.36
C MET A 1 15.82 35.11 62.32
N THR A 2 15.78 36.41 61.98
CA THR A 2 16.91 37.28 61.58
C THR A 2 17.68 36.84 60.32
N LYS A 3 17.37 37.44 59.15
CA LYS A 3 18.03 38.65 58.57
C LYS A 3 19.46 38.32 58.06
N ALA A 4 19.94 38.75 56.90
CA ALA A 4 19.46 39.74 55.93
C ALA A 4 20.61 40.02 54.91
N ILE A 5 20.22 40.38 53.66
CA ILE A 5 20.70 41.57 52.90
C ILE A 5 22.17 41.50 52.37
N SER A 6 22.53 41.81 51.12
CA SER A 6 22.14 42.83 50.12
C SER A 6 22.60 42.35 48.73
N LEU A 7 22.22 42.84 47.53
CA LEU A 7 21.31 43.85 46.96
C LEU A 7 22.06 44.42 45.73
N PHE A 8 21.44 44.45 44.55
CA PHE A 8 21.33 45.60 43.60
C PHE A 8 20.76 45.09 42.25
N LEU A 9 19.45 45.25 41.97
CA LEU A 9 18.73 46.37 41.30
C LEU A 9 19.24 46.65 39.85
N ILE A 10 18.50 46.33 38.77
CA ILE A 10 17.20 46.84 38.24
C ILE A 10 17.28 48.25 37.64
N CYS A 11 16.92 48.33 36.35
CA CYS A 11 16.10 49.40 35.76
C CYS A 11 15.41 48.83 34.49
N THR A 12 14.11 48.49 34.60
CA THR A 12 12.92 49.18 34.05
C THR A 12 12.67 49.01 32.55
N PHE A 13 11.59 48.28 32.19
CA PHE A 13 10.57 48.77 31.27
C PHE A 13 9.19 48.20 31.61
N THR A 14 8.20 49.08 31.63
CA THR A 14 6.85 48.91 32.17
C THR A 14 5.83 48.71 31.04
N LEU A 15 5.10 47.60 31.13
CA LEU A 15 3.66 47.36 30.90
C LEU A 15 2.77 48.27 30.00
N LEU A 16 1.87 47.56 29.30
CA LEU A 16 0.53 47.85 28.73
C LEU A 16 0.52 47.73 27.19
N SER A 17 -0.31 46.91 26.55
CA SER A 17 -1.68 46.50 26.88
C SER A 17 -2.08 45.16 26.24
N ASN A 18 -2.95 44.44 26.96
CA ASN A 18 -3.69 43.27 26.52
C ASN A 18 -4.57 43.58 25.31
N LEU A 19 -4.45 42.75 24.27
CA LEU A 19 -5.51 42.47 23.31
C LEU A 19 -5.67 40.95 23.29
N ASP A 20 -6.72 40.48 23.95
CA ASP A 20 -7.13 39.09 24.01
C ASP A 20 -7.39 38.56 22.59
N ALA A 21 -6.38 37.93 22.00
CA ALA A 21 -6.61 36.90 21.00
C ALA A 21 -7.14 35.68 21.76
N LYS A 22 -8.47 35.52 21.80
CA LYS A 22 -9.10 34.25 22.17
C LYS A 22 -8.59 33.17 21.22
N ALA A 23 -7.54 32.47 21.64
CA ALA A 23 -7.24 31.15 21.12
C ALA A 23 -8.46 30.28 21.45
N GLU A 24 -9.19 29.84 20.41
CA GLU A 24 -10.17 28.78 20.58
C GLU A 24 -9.50 27.56 21.23
N PRO A 25 -10.17 26.85 22.15
CA PRO A 25 -9.62 25.66 22.78
C PRO A 25 -9.60 24.54 21.73
N GLY A 26 -8.52 24.46 20.98
CA GLY A 26 -8.30 23.42 19.99
C GLY A 26 -7.20 22.45 20.42
N PHE A 27 -7.39 21.19 20.03
CA PHE A 27 -6.33 20.20 19.81
C PHE A 27 -5.75 19.44 21.02
N LYS A 28 -6.57 18.84 21.89
CA LYS A 28 -6.10 17.70 22.72
C LYS A 28 -6.72 16.36 22.32
N ASP A 29 -7.99 16.31 21.95
CA ASP A 29 -8.65 15.04 21.55
C ASP A 29 -8.40 14.61 20.10
N LYS A 30 -7.69 15.41 19.29
CA LYS A 30 -7.25 15.03 17.95
C LYS A 30 -6.04 14.07 17.93
N GLU A 31 -5.30 13.96 19.03
CA GLU A 31 -4.11 13.11 19.10
C GLU A 31 -4.43 11.60 19.09
N SER A 32 -5.62 11.18 19.53
CA SER A 32 -5.97 9.75 19.62
C SER A 32 -6.35 9.15 18.25
N VAL A 33 -7.15 9.86 17.46
CA VAL A 33 -7.73 9.40 16.18
C VAL A 33 -6.69 9.07 15.11
N VAL A 34 -5.54 9.76 15.14
CA VAL A 34 -4.56 9.69 14.05
C VAL A 34 -3.44 8.69 14.37
N ASN A 35 -3.31 8.24 15.61
CA ASN A 35 -2.45 7.11 15.93
C ASN A 35 -3.18 5.76 15.85
N ASP A 36 -4.45 5.76 15.44
CA ASP A 36 -5.21 4.56 15.20
C ASP A 36 -4.67 3.81 13.97
N TYR A 37 -4.33 2.54 14.19
CA TYR A 37 -3.90 1.63 13.14
C TYR A 37 -4.22 0.17 13.47
N THR A 38 -4.20 -0.66 12.44
CA THR A 38 -4.15 -2.11 12.51
C THR A 38 -3.11 -2.62 11.51
N PHE A 39 -2.52 -3.78 11.83
CA PHE A 39 -1.72 -4.59 10.96
C PHE A 39 -2.21 -6.03 11.04
N SER A 40 -2.14 -6.76 9.94
CA SER A 40 -2.21 -8.22 9.95
C SER A 40 -0.98 -8.81 9.26
N CYS A 41 -0.53 -9.96 9.77
CA CYS A 41 0.60 -10.70 9.22
C CYS A 41 0.50 -12.19 9.56
N TRP A 42 1.21 -13.01 8.78
CA TRP A 42 1.50 -14.40 9.11
C TRP A 42 2.85 -14.45 9.77
N LEU A 43 2.92 -14.86 11.05
CA LEU A 43 4.16 -14.78 11.83
C LEU A 43 5.27 -15.61 11.16
N ASN A 44 4.92 -16.80 10.67
CA ASN A 44 5.85 -17.71 10.01
C ASN A 44 5.78 -17.63 8.46
N GLY A 45 5.14 -16.57 7.93
CA GLY A 45 4.88 -16.42 6.50
C GLY A 45 3.79 -17.35 5.96
N TRP A 46 3.19 -16.97 4.83
CA TRP A 46 2.22 -17.83 4.13
C TRP A 46 2.91 -18.99 3.41
N ARG A 47 4.10 -18.73 2.83
CA ARG A 47 4.99 -19.77 2.32
C ARG A 47 6.05 -20.08 3.36
N LYS A 48 6.12 -21.35 3.73
CA LYS A 48 7.09 -21.86 4.70
C LYS A 48 8.48 -21.99 4.09
N ASN A 49 9.49 -21.62 4.87
CA ASN A 49 10.88 -21.93 4.60
C ASN A 49 11.11 -23.45 4.68
N ALA A 50 12.17 -23.97 4.04
CA ALA A 50 12.40 -25.42 4.05
C ALA A 50 12.64 -25.93 5.48
N ASN A 51 11.99 -27.05 5.83
CA ASN A 51 11.99 -27.65 7.17
C ASN A 51 11.31 -26.82 8.28
N ASP A 52 10.60 -25.75 7.92
CA ASP A 52 9.75 -25.04 8.88
C ASP A 52 8.47 -25.85 9.17
N GLY A 53 8.44 -26.50 10.33
CA GLY A 53 7.28 -27.21 10.87
C GLY A 53 6.50 -26.41 11.91
N SER A 54 6.75 -25.10 12.02
CA SER A 54 6.00 -24.23 12.93
C SER A 54 4.53 -24.12 12.51
N ALA A 55 3.67 -23.84 13.50
CA ALA A 55 2.25 -23.65 13.27
C ALA A 55 1.96 -22.45 12.35
N ASP A 56 0.79 -22.47 11.71
CA ASP A 56 0.28 -21.35 10.91
C ASP A 56 -0.45 -20.38 11.80
N ILE A 57 0.28 -19.35 12.24
CA ILE A 57 -0.23 -18.35 13.18
C ILE A 57 -0.57 -17.09 12.40
N PHE A 58 -1.86 -16.79 12.33
CA PHE A 58 -2.37 -15.51 11.89
C PHE A 58 -2.29 -14.50 13.04
N GLY A 59 -1.84 -13.28 12.77
CA GLY A 59 -1.66 -12.25 13.78
C GLY A 59 -2.27 -10.91 13.39
N ILE A 60 -2.86 -10.22 14.36
CA ILE A 60 -3.34 -8.84 14.28
C ILE A 60 -2.69 -8.02 15.38
N GLU A 61 -2.11 -6.89 15.00
CA GLU A 61 -1.63 -5.87 15.93
C GLU A 61 -2.37 -4.56 15.69
N THR A 62 -2.82 -3.91 16.75
CA THR A 62 -3.37 -2.56 16.70
C THR A 62 -2.56 -1.62 17.60
N ASN A 63 -2.97 -0.35 17.68
CA ASN A 63 -2.46 0.55 18.71
C ASN A 63 -2.97 0.20 20.12
N ALA A 64 -4.01 -0.63 20.28
CA ALA A 64 -4.63 -0.93 21.57
C ALA A 64 -4.52 -2.41 22.01
N TYR A 65 -4.48 -3.36 21.08
CA TYR A 65 -4.46 -4.79 21.39
C TYR A 65 -3.72 -5.61 20.33
N GLY A 66 -3.36 -6.83 20.69
CA GLY A 66 -2.88 -7.85 19.77
C GLY A 66 -3.71 -9.12 19.86
N PHE A 67 -3.89 -9.81 18.74
CA PHE A 67 -4.59 -11.09 18.63
C PHE A 67 -3.78 -12.06 17.77
N THR A 68 -3.73 -13.34 18.17
CA THR A 68 -3.12 -14.41 17.35
C THR A 68 -4.02 -15.64 17.34
N LEU A 69 -4.10 -16.30 16.18
CA LEU A 69 -4.86 -17.53 15.96
C LEU A 69 -3.99 -18.56 15.25
N ASP A 70 -3.73 -19.70 15.90
CA ASP A 70 -3.25 -20.90 15.22
C ASP A 70 -4.42 -21.51 14.44
N VAL A 71 -4.34 -21.47 13.10
CA VAL A 71 -5.46 -21.90 12.25
C VAL A 71 -5.65 -23.43 12.20
N ALA A 72 -4.70 -24.19 12.74
CA ALA A 72 -4.72 -25.64 12.88
C ALA A 72 -5.15 -26.11 14.29
N ASP A 73 -5.08 -25.22 15.29
CA ASP A 73 -5.40 -25.52 16.68
C ASP A 73 -5.99 -24.30 17.40
N PHE A 74 -7.31 -24.18 17.39
CA PHE A 74 -8.06 -23.10 18.05
C PHE A 74 -7.95 -23.09 19.58
N THR A 75 -7.28 -24.07 20.19
CA THR A 75 -6.93 -24.00 21.61
C THR A 75 -5.72 -23.08 21.88
N LYS A 76 -4.98 -22.70 20.83
CA LYS A 76 -3.85 -21.78 20.89
C LYS A 76 -4.24 -20.42 20.32
N VAL A 77 -4.87 -19.62 21.17
CA VAL A 77 -5.23 -18.23 20.87
C VAL A 77 -4.49 -17.31 21.83
N GLY A 78 -4.04 -16.16 21.31
CA GLY A 78 -3.47 -15.08 22.10
C GLY A 78 -4.35 -13.84 21.98
N LEU A 79 -4.61 -13.17 23.10
CA LEU A 79 -5.28 -11.86 23.12
C LEU A 79 -4.81 -11.06 24.32
N GLY A 80 -4.29 -9.86 24.07
CA GLY A 80 -3.86 -8.95 25.14
C GLY A 80 -3.94 -7.50 24.71
N LEU A 81 -4.13 -6.62 25.70
CA LEU A 81 -3.97 -5.18 25.51
C LEU A 81 -2.49 -4.84 25.32
N LEU A 82 -2.21 -3.82 24.50
CA LEU A 82 -0.87 -3.33 24.23
C LEU A 82 -0.67 -2.00 24.93
N ASP A 83 0.19 -1.99 25.96
CA ASP A 83 0.54 -0.77 26.68
C ASP A 83 1.45 0.14 25.82
N ASN A 84 1.40 1.45 26.08
CA ASN A 84 2.23 2.48 25.43
C ASN A 84 2.15 2.42 23.89
N PRO A 85 1.00 2.81 23.29
CA PRO A 85 0.85 2.87 21.84
C PRO A 85 1.98 3.72 21.23
N ILE A 86 2.62 3.16 20.21
CA ILE A 86 3.60 3.85 19.37
C ILE A 86 2.92 4.26 18.07
N GLY A 87 3.53 5.14 17.28
CA GLY A 87 2.95 5.56 16.00
C GLY A 87 2.91 4.42 14.96
N TYR A 88 2.03 4.55 13.96
CA TYR A 88 1.83 3.55 12.89
C TYR A 88 3.14 3.08 12.21
N GLU A 89 4.01 4.02 11.82
CA GLU A 89 5.30 3.68 11.22
C GLU A 89 6.29 3.06 12.23
N GLN A 90 6.20 3.43 13.51
CA GLN A 90 7.04 2.84 14.55
C GLN A 90 6.62 1.39 14.83
N ALA A 91 5.32 1.11 14.83
CA ALA A 91 4.77 -0.24 14.96
C ALA A 91 5.12 -1.14 13.77
N LEU A 92 5.16 -0.59 12.55
CA LEU A 92 5.72 -1.29 11.39
C LEU A 92 7.17 -1.73 11.66
N ASN A 93 8.03 -0.82 12.13
CA ASN A 93 9.45 -1.10 12.39
C ASN A 93 9.70 -2.16 13.48
N GLN A 94 8.72 -2.39 14.35
CA GLN A 94 8.78 -3.44 15.39
C GLN A 94 8.34 -4.82 14.88
N LYS A 95 7.88 -4.93 13.62
CA LYS A 95 7.42 -6.19 13.01
C LYS A 95 6.44 -6.91 13.94
N ALA A 96 6.39 -8.24 13.98
CA ALA A 96 5.44 -8.99 14.81
C ALA A 96 5.88 -9.25 16.27
N GLU A 97 6.90 -8.56 16.79
CA GLU A 97 7.48 -8.88 18.12
C GLU A 97 6.44 -8.85 19.26
N LYS A 98 5.51 -7.89 19.24
CA LYS A 98 4.44 -7.80 20.24
C LYS A 98 3.48 -8.99 20.21
N LEU A 99 3.30 -9.61 19.03
CA LEU A 99 2.38 -10.74 18.85
C LEU A 99 2.94 -12.04 19.44
N LYS A 100 4.26 -12.19 19.49
CA LYS A 100 4.95 -13.38 20.00
C LYS A 100 4.82 -13.54 21.53
N THR A 101 4.45 -12.49 22.25
CA THR A 101 4.38 -12.47 23.72
C THR A 101 2.99 -12.27 24.28
N LEU A 102 1.94 -12.39 23.46
CA LEU A 102 0.57 -12.19 23.91
C LEU A 102 0.18 -13.23 24.98
N PRO A 103 -0.60 -12.83 26.00
CA PRO A 103 -1.14 -13.77 26.94
C PRO A 103 -2.16 -14.68 26.25
N SER A 104 -2.23 -15.94 26.69
CA SER A 104 -3.20 -16.91 26.18
C SER A 104 -4.63 -16.46 26.42
N ALA A 105 -5.50 -16.81 25.47
CA ALA A 105 -6.94 -16.61 25.49
C ALA A 105 -7.65 -17.90 25.04
N GLU A 106 -8.93 -18.02 25.36
CA GLU A 106 -9.78 -19.15 25.02
C GLU A 106 -10.84 -18.71 24.01
N LEU A 107 -10.77 -19.26 22.79
CA LEU A 107 -11.81 -19.10 21.77
C LEU A 107 -12.77 -20.30 21.85
N LEU A 108 -14.06 -20.01 22.04
CA LEU A 108 -15.14 -20.98 21.99
C LEU A 108 -15.95 -20.75 20.73
N ILE A 109 -16.02 -21.76 19.86
CA ILE A 109 -17.04 -21.85 18.81
C ILE A 109 -17.70 -23.21 18.96
N GLU A 110 -18.94 -23.23 19.43
CA GLU A 110 -19.62 -24.46 19.83
C GLU A 110 -21.02 -24.54 19.20
N LEU A 111 -21.34 -25.72 18.68
CA LEU A 111 -22.65 -26.11 18.23
C LEU A 111 -23.19 -27.17 19.18
N GLU A 112 -24.39 -26.98 19.72
CA GLU A 112 -25.14 -28.04 20.39
C GLU A 112 -26.29 -28.45 19.48
N LEU A 113 -26.34 -29.71 19.08
CA LEU A 113 -27.33 -30.24 18.13
C LEU A 113 -28.01 -31.46 18.76
N ASP A 114 -29.32 -31.35 19.03
CA ASP A 114 -30.13 -32.35 19.73
C ASP A 114 -29.47 -32.89 21.02
N GLY A 115 -28.83 -31.98 21.78
CA GLY A 115 -28.13 -32.28 23.03
C GLY A 115 -26.70 -32.81 22.88
N GLN A 116 -26.19 -32.94 21.65
CA GLN A 116 -24.81 -33.34 21.36
C GLN A 116 -23.94 -32.10 21.07
N PRO A 117 -22.92 -31.79 21.90
CA PRO A 117 -22.02 -30.67 21.64
C PRO A 117 -20.90 -31.03 20.66
N TYR A 118 -20.57 -30.07 19.81
CA TYR A 118 -19.44 -30.06 18.89
C TYR A 118 -18.68 -28.74 19.02
N ARG A 119 -17.35 -28.77 19.08
CA ARG A 119 -16.51 -27.57 19.16
C ARG A 119 -15.63 -27.46 17.93
N ALA A 120 -15.51 -26.26 17.36
CA ALA A 120 -14.51 -26.00 16.33
C ALA A 120 -13.11 -26.13 16.94
N LYS A 121 -12.23 -26.88 16.25
CA LYS A 121 -10.85 -27.13 16.68
C LYS A 121 -9.80 -26.55 15.74
N ALA A 122 -10.18 -26.30 14.49
CA ALA A 122 -9.31 -25.80 13.45
C ALA A 122 -10.16 -25.20 12.33
N SER A 123 -9.50 -24.61 11.34
CA SER A 123 -10.08 -24.30 10.03
C SER A 123 -9.38 -25.12 8.94
N GLN A 124 -9.95 -25.15 7.74
CA GLN A 124 -9.34 -25.82 6.60
C GLN A 124 -7.96 -25.23 6.23
N ALA A 125 -7.71 -23.96 6.56
CA ALA A 125 -6.42 -23.31 6.28
C ALA A 125 -5.25 -24.01 7.01
N GLY A 126 -5.48 -24.47 8.24
CA GLY A 126 -4.47 -25.17 9.04
C GLY A 126 -4.42 -26.68 8.84
N GLN A 127 -5.06 -27.22 7.80
CA GLN A 127 -5.08 -28.67 7.52
C GLN A 127 -4.48 -29.03 6.16
N GLY A 128 -4.08 -28.03 5.38
CA GLY A 128 -3.51 -28.22 4.05
C GLY A 128 -2.00 -28.43 4.08
N ASP A 129 -1.48 -29.00 2.99
CA ASP A 129 -0.05 -29.12 2.74
C ASP A 129 0.35 -28.33 1.47
N GLY A 130 1.63 -28.02 1.37
CA GLY A 130 2.22 -27.43 0.17
C GLY A 130 2.12 -25.89 0.09
N PRO A 131 2.52 -25.31 -1.05
CA PRO A 131 2.79 -23.87 -1.15
C PRO A 131 1.54 -22.98 -1.04
N THR A 132 0.35 -23.54 -1.18
CA THR A 132 -0.92 -22.80 -1.13
C THR A 132 -1.84 -23.30 -0.01
N HIS A 133 -1.30 -23.99 1.00
CA HIS A 133 -2.07 -24.61 2.08
C HIS A 133 -3.06 -23.66 2.78
N LEU A 134 -2.68 -22.39 2.96
CA LEU A 134 -3.52 -21.37 3.59
C LEU A 134 -4.63 -20.80 2.69
N TYR A 135 -4.92 -21.36 1.50
CA TYR A 135 -5.94 -20.81 0.59
C TYR A 135 -7.33 -20.64 1.21
N ALA A 136 -7.64 -21.38 2.27
CA ALA A 136 -8.90 -21.30 3.01
C ALA A 136 -8.93 -20.16 4.06
N ALA A 137 -7.82 -19.47 4.28
CA ALA A 137 -7.80 -18.16 4.95
C ALA A 137 -7.92 -17.10 3.84
N ARG A 138 -9.00 -16.32 3.84
CA ARG A 138 -9.28 -15.39 2.75
C ARG A 138 -9.25 -13.95 3.22
N LEU A 139 -8.42 -13.15 2.56
CA LEU A 139 -8.32 -11.72 2.80
C LEU A 139 -9.34 -10.95 1.95
N TRP A 140 -10.26 -10.25 2.63
CA TRP A 140 -11.24 -9.37 2.02
C TRP A 140 -10.71 -7.94 1.90
N GLU A 141 -10.32 -7.38 3.04
CA GLU A 141 -9.85 -6.00 3.14
C GLU A 141 -8.69 -5.88 4.14
N SER A 142 -7.67 -5.11 3.78
CA SER A 142 -6.49 -4.88 4.61
C SER A 142 -5.95 -3.50 4.30
N GLY A 143 -5.66 -2.72 5.35
CA GLY A 143 -5.07 -1.40 5.22
C GLY A 143 -4.72 -0.83 6.58
N ARG A 144 -4.80 0.51 6.73
CA ARG A 144 -4.43 1.18 7.98
C ARG A 144 -5.39 0.90 9.14
N PHE A 145 -6.70 0.85 8.91
CA PHE A 145 -7.69 0.81 9.99
C PHE A 145 -8.35 -0.55 10.13
N VAL A 146 -8.65 -1.26 9.04
CA VAL A 146 -9.41 -2.51 9.07
C VAL A 146 -8.59 -3.65 8.50
N GLN A 147 -8.60 -4.76 9.23
CA GLN A 147 -8.24 -6.09 8.73
C GLN A 147 -9.50 -6.95 8.71
N HIS A 148 -9.86 -7.49 7.55
CA HIS A 148 -11.02 -8.36 7.38
C HIS A 148 -10.60 -9.65 6.67
N TYR A 149 -10.71 -10.74 7.42
CA TYR A 149 -10.38 -12.09 6.98
C TYR A 149 -11.54 -13.03 7.29
N ASP A 150 -11.65 -14.09 6.50
CA ASP A 150 -12.40 -15.26 6.94
C ASP A 150 -11.55 -16.54 6.89
N PHE A 151 -11.92 -17.51 7.71
CA PHE A 151 -11.32 -18.82 7.80
C PHE A 151 -12.37 -19.86 7.47
N GLN A 152 -12.26 -20.46 6.28
CA GLN A 152 -13.21 -21.42 5.74
C GLN A 152 -13.06 -22.80 6.37
N GLY A 153 -14.15 -23.57 6.35
CA GLY A 153 -14.17 -24.99 6.69
C GLY A 153 -13.80 -25.25 8.15
N LEU A 154 -14.51 -24.63 9.10
CA LEU A 154 -14.29 -24.91 10.52
C LEU A 154 -14.52 -26.39 10.83
N VAL A 155 -13.57 -27.00 11.55
CA VAL A 155 -13.59 -28.43 11.88
C VAL A 155 -14.21 -28.62 13.26
N PHE A 156 -15.51 -28.94 13.27
CA PHE A 156 -16.26 -29.21 14.50
C PHE A 156 -16.11 -30.67 14.94
N ARG A 157 -15.73 -30.90 16.21
CA ARG A 157 -15.61 -32.25 16.79
C ARG A 157 -16.34 -32.39 18.12
N ASN A 158 -16.94 -33.54 18.35
CA ASN A 158 -17.53 -33.88 19.65
C ASN A 158 -16.51 -34.49 20.62
N ALA A 159 -16.96 -34.87 21.82
CA ALA A 159 -16.12 -35.48 22.86
C ALA A 159 -15.50 -36.84 22.45
N LYS A 160 -16.08 -37.55 21.47
CA LYS A 160 -15.53 -38.79 20.89
C LYS A 160 -14.59 -38.52 19.72
N ASN A 161 -14.27 -37.24 19.44
CA ASN A 161 -13.46 -36.80 18.32
C ASN A 161 -14.09 -37.09 16.94
N GLU A 162 -15.41 -37.27 16.88
CA GLU A 162 -16.17 -37.42 15.63
C GLU A 162 -16.39 -36.04 15.01
N THR A 163 -16.11 -35.90 13.71
CA THR A 163 -16.27 -34.63 12.99
C THR A 163 -17.71 -34.44 12.53
N LEU A 164 -18.27 -33.26 12.76
CA LEU A 164 -19.56 -32.85 12.22
C LEU A 164 -19.42 -32.46 10.75
N ALA A 165 -20.31 -32.97 9.89
CA ALA A 165 -20.41 -32.52 8.51
C ALA A 165 -21.26 -31.23 8.43
N CYS A 166 -20.61 -30.10 8.20
CA CYS A 166 -21.22 -28.79 8.02
C CYS A 166 -20.32 -27.87 7.18
N ASP A 167 -20.93 -26.86 6.56
CA ASP A 167 -20.20 -25.72 5.99
C ASP A 167 -20.12 -24.63 7.05
N ALA A 168 -18.91 -24.28 7.48
CA ALA A 168 -18.74 -23.30 8.54
C ALA A 168 -17.54 -22.38 8.30
N VAL A 169 -17.69 -21.12 8.68
CA VAL A 169 -16.72 -20.04 8.47
C VAL A 169 -16.58 -19.22 9.75
N LEU A 170 -15.34 -18.91 10.14
CA LEU A 170 -15.06 -17.86 11.11
C LEU A 170 -14.67 -16.60 10.34
N ASP A 171 -15.52 -15.59 10.39
CA ASP A 171 -15.28 -14.26 9.85
C ASP A 171 -14.70 -13.35 10.95
N LEU A 172 -13.72 -12.53 10.62
CA LEU A 172 -12.99 -11.70 11.55
C LEU A 172 -12.82 -10.30 10.97
N VAL A 173 -13.28 -9.29 11.72
CA VAL A 173 -13.05 -7.87 11.42
C VAL A 173 -12.36 -7.20 12.60
N ALA A 174 -11.18 -6.64 12.38
CA ALA A 174 -10.42 -5.91 13.38
C ALA A 174 -10.32 -4.42 13.04
N TRP A 175 -10.80 -3.59 13.96
CA TRP A 175 -10.56 -2.16 14.03
C TRP A 175 -9.51 -1.86 15.11
N PRO A 176 -8.95 -0.63 15.15
CA PRO A 176 -7.95 -0.25 16.15
C PRO A 176 -8.38 -0.53 17.58
N GLY A 177 -9.66 -0.27 17.90
CA GLY A 177 -10.24 -0.44 19.24
C GLY A 177 -11.12 -1.68 19.45
N SER A 178 -11.40 -2.50 18.43
CA SER A 178 -12.31 -3.66 18.58
C SER A 178 -11.94 -4.83 17.69
N LEU A 179 -12.22 -6.03 18.18
CA LEU A 179 -12.18 -7.28 17.42
C LEU A 179 -13.59 -7.85 17.32
N THR A 180 -14.08 -8.07 16.11
CA THR A 180 -15.38 -8.70 15.85
C THR A 180 -15.17 -10.05 15.18
N LEU A 181 -15.83 -11.06 15.73
CA LEU A 181 -15.82 -12.43 15.23
C LEU A 181 -17.25 -12.84 14.86
N THR A 182 -17.46 -13.45 13.70
CA THR A 182 -18.76 -14.01 13.31
C THR A 182 -18.59 -15.46 12.91
N ALA A 183 -19.29 -16.38 13.58
CA ALA A 183 -19.36 -17.76 13.17
C ALA A 183 -20.59 -17.94 12.26
N ASN A 184 -20.35 -18.26 10.99
CA ASN A 184 -21.39 -18.61 10.02
C ASN A 184 -21.40 -20.12 9.84
N VAL A 185 -22.54 -20.77 10.05
CA VAL A 185 -22.66 -22.24 9.97
C VAL A 185 -23.88 -22.61 9.13
N ALA A 186 -23.75 -23.61 8.27
CA ALA A 186 -24.84 -24.34 7.66
C ALA A 186 -24.64 -25.83 7.92
N VAL A 187 -25.59 -26.45 8.62
CA VAL A 187 -25.57 -27.89 8.92
C VAL A 187 -26.05 -28.71 7.72
N ASN A 188 -25.52 -29.91 7.52
CA ASN A 188 -25.88 -30.72 6.34
C ASN A 188 -27.19 -31.50 6.50
N GLN A 189 -27.70 -31.64 7.71
CA GLN A 189 -28.96 -32.31 8.02
C GLN A 189 -29.78 -31.47 9.00
N SER A 190 -31.08 -31.79 9.14
CA SER A 190 -31.96 -31.07 10.05
C SER A 190 -31.84 -31.57 11.49
N TYR A 191 -31.98 -30.65 12.44
CA TYR A 191 -32.01 -30.91 13.89
C TYR A 191 -33.22 -30.24 14.54
N GLU A 192 -33.78 -30.84 15.58
CA GLU A 192 -34.97 -30.32 16.27
C GLU A 192 -34.63 -29.19 17.23
N LYS A 193 -33.50 -29.33 17.94
CA LYS A 193 -32.98 -28.33 18.87
C LYS A 193 -31.54 -28.03 18.53
N ALA A 194 -31.21 -26.75 18.44
CA ALA A 194 -29.84 -26.35 18.22
C ALA A 194 -29.49 -25.04 18.94
N SER A 195 -28.22 -24.92 19.34
CA SER A 195 -27.63 -23.62 19.65
C SER A 195 -26.24 -23.46 19.04
N LEU A 196 -25.88 -22.21 18.77
CA LEU A 196 -24.57 -21.80 18.29
C LEU A 196 -24.00 -20.76 19.26
N ARG A 197 -22.86 -21.06 19.88
CA ARG A 197 -22.17 -20.20 20.83
C ARG A 197 -20.84 -19.73 20.28
N LEU A 198 -20.54 -18.46 20.51
CA LEU A 198 -19.26 -17.85 20.20
C LEU A 198 -18.77 -17.08 21.43
N GLY A 199 -17.58 -17.41 21.92
CA GLY A 199 -17.01 -16.80 23.11
C GLY A 199 -15.51 -16.55 22.97
N LEU A 200 -15.02 -15.50 23.62
CA LEU A 200 -13.61 -15.17 23.72
C LEU A 200 -13.31 -14.74 25.16
N ASN A 201 -12.51 -15.53 25.86
CA ASN A 201 -12.13 -15.30 27.25
C ASN A 201 -10.62 -15.05 27.35
N SER A 202 -10.23 -13.96 28.02
CA SER A 202 -8.83 -13.54 28.14
C SER A 202 -8.64 -12.67 29.39
N LYS A 203 -7.39 -12.27 29.64
CA LYS A 203 -7.11 -11.23 30.65
C LYS A 203 -7.65 -9.85 30.26
N ALA A 204 -7.88 -9.58 28.97
CA ALA A 204 -8.41 -8.31 28.48
C ALA A 204 -9.94 -8.20 28.69
N GLY A 205 -10.62 -9.34 28.82
CA GLY A 205 -12.07 -9.41 29.00
C GLY A 205 -12.62 -10.79 28.67
N ASN A 206 -13.91 -10.96 28.96
CA ASN A 206 -14.67 -12.17 28.70
C ASN A 206 -15.97 -11.80 27.98
N TRP A 207 -16.11 -12.26 26.75
CA TRP A 207 -17.25 -11.97 25.89
C TRP A 207 -17.84 -13.28 25.38
N ASN A 208 -19.17 -13.36 25.33
CA ASN A 208 -19.88 -14.55 24.84
C ASN A 208 -21.24 -14.16 24.26
N GLU A 209 -21.61 -14.79 23.15
CA GLU A 209 -22.90 -14.67 22.49
C GLU A 209 -23.46 -16.06 22.15
N GLU A 210 -24.78 -16.20 22.21
CA GLU A 210 -25.47 -17.45 21.91
C GLU A 210 -26.70 -17.20 21.03
N LEU A 211 -26.83 -17.98 19.98
CA LEU A 211 -28.04 -18.11 19.19
C LEU A 211 -28.76 -19.41 19.57
N LEU A 212 -29.95 -19.30 20.15
CA LEU A 212 -30.87 -20.42 20.34
C LEU A 212 -31.77 -20.59 19.11
N VAL A 213 -31.86 -21.82 18.59
CA VAL A 213 -32.72 -22.16 17.45
C VAL A 213 -33.89 -23.02 17.93
N GLU A 214 -35.01 -22.36 18.23
CA GLU A 214 -36.17 -22.99 18.87
C GLU A 214 -37.10 -23.76 17.91
N ASN A 215 -37.07 -23.44 16.61
CA ASN A 215 -37.97 -24.01 15.58
C ASN A 215 -37.29 -25.05 14.67
N GLY A 216 -36.27 -25.72 15.17
CA GLY A 216 -35.40 -26.60 14.39
C GLY A 216 -34.47 -25.84 13.43
N TRP A 217 -33.37 -26.49 13.09
CA TRP A 217 -32.39 -25.98 12.12
C TRP A 217 -32.38 -26.89 10.91
N ASN A 218 -32.84 -26.39 9.76
CA ASN A 218 -32.91 -27.18 8.54
C ASN A 218 -31.54 -27.36 7.87
N GLY A 219 -31.32 -28.53 7.26
CA GLY A 219 -30.14 -28.78 6.43
C GLY A 219 -29.96 -27.74 5.33
N GLY A 220 -28.75 -27.24 5.15
CA GLY A 220 -28.37 -26.20 4.18
C GLY A 220 -28.76 -24.77 4.58
N GLN A 221 -29.52 -24.57 5.66
CA GLN A 221 -29.83 -23.23 6.14
C GLN A 221 -28.63 -22.65 6.90
N GLN A 222 -28.17 -21.47 6.49
CA GLN A 222 -27.13 -20.76 7.24
C GLN A 222 -27.72 -20.05 8.48
N LYS A 223 -27.01 -20.14 9.60
CA LYS A 223 -27.20 -19.32 10.81
C LYS A 223 -25.88 -18.69 11.21
N SER A 224 -25.96 -17.60 11.93
CA SER A 224 -24.79 -16.82 12.33
C SER A 224 -24.92 -16.31 13.76
N VAL A 225 -23.80 -16.26 14.48
CA VAL A 225 -23.66 -15.52 15.74
C VAL A 225 -22.45 -14.60 15.61
N THR A 226 -22.57 -13.37 16.12
CA THR A 226 -21.54 -12.34 16.03
C THR A 226 -21.18 -11.88 17.43
N LEU A 227 -19.88 -11.82 17.71
CA LEU A 227 -19.29 -11.40 18.97
C LEU A 227 -18.37 -10.21 18.72
N THR A 228 -18.65 -9.06 19.33
CA THR A 228 -17.75 -7.89 19.29
C THR A 228 -17.07 -7.70 20.64
N CYS A 229 -15.75 -7.68 20.63
CA CYS A 229 -14.89 -7.45 21.79
C CYS A 229 -14.36 -6.01 21.74
N PRO A 230 -14.97 -5.04 22.45
CA PRO A 230 -14.40 -3.71 22.59
C PRO A 230 -13.15 -3.78 23.48
N LEU A 231 -11.99 -3.44 22.91
CA LEU A 231 -10.67 -3.52 23.53
C LEU A 231 -10.07 -2.13 23.81
N ALA A 232 -10.72 -1.07 23.32
CA ALA A 232 -10.51 0.32 23.67
C ALA A 232 -11.83 1.09 23.62
N SER A 233 -11.86 2.32 24.15
CA SER A 233 -13.04 3.19 24.07
C SER A 233 -13.49 3.45 22.63
N SER A 234 -12.54 3.55 21.68
CA SER A 234 -12.83 3.69 20.24
C SER A 234 -13.49 2.47 19.61
N GLY A 235 -13.50 1.32 20.29
CA GLY A 235 -14.19 0.11 19.85
C GLY A 235 -15.63 -0.02 20.35
N ILE A 236 -16.05 0.85 21.28
CA ILE A 236 -17.42 0.88 21.80
C ILE A 236 -18.26 1.76 20.85
N MET A 237 -19.28 1.16 20.25
CA MET A 237 -20.15 1.81 19.27
C MET A 237 -21.55 2.00 19.83
N GLU A 238 -22.09 3.22 19.76
CA GLU A 238 -23.51 3.48 20.04
C GLU A 238 -24.29 3.45 18.72
N GLU A 239 -25.33 2.62 18.60
CA GLU A 239 -26.07 2.46 17.35
C GLU A 239 -26.81 3.74 16.89
N ALA A 240 -27.00 4.72 17.79
CA ALA A 240 -27.85 5.89 17.58
C ALA A 240 -27.15 7.11 16.95
N GLN A 241 -25.88 7.04 16.54
CA GLN A 241 -25.21 8.19 15.93
C GLN A 241 -25.85 8.57 14.59
N ALA A 242 -26.24 9.84 14.45
CA ALA A 242 -26.81 10.36 13.22
C ALA A 242 -25.70 10.67 12.19
N ILE A 243 -25.65 9.85 11.15
CA ILE A 243 -24.79 10.00 9.97
C ILE A 243 -25.65 9.98 8.70
N ALA A 244 -25.37 10.88 7.77
CA ALA A 244 -26.03 10.94 6.47
C ALA A 244 -25.00 10.96 5.35
N VAL A 245 -25.31 10.25 4.26
CA VAL A 245 -24.49 10.23 3.04
C VAL A 245 -25.35 10.61 1.86
N GLU A 246 -24.90 11.61 1.11
CA GLU A 246 -25.57 12.08 -0.11
C GLU A 246 -24.54 12.43 -1.18
N THR A 247 -24.92 12.32 -2.45
CA THR A 247 -24.15 12.94 -3.54
C THR A 247 -24.38 14.47 -3.57
N PRO A 248 -23.51 15.25 -4.22
CA PRO A 248 -23.67 16.71 -4.32
C PRO A 248 -25.01 17.17 -4.93
N ASP A 249 -25.67 16.33 -5.73
CA ASP A 249 -26.99 16.59 -6.32
C ASP A 249 -28.17 16.25 -5.39
N GLY A 250 -27.90 15.80 -4.16
CA GLY A 250 -28.90 15.50 -3.13
C GLY A 250 -29.42 14.06 -3.13
N THR A 251 -28.85 13.14 -3.91
CA THR A 251 -29.23 11.72 -3.82
C THR A 251 -28.70 11.12 -2.52
N SER A 252 -29.60 10.79 -1.58
CA SER A 252 -29.23 10.18 -0.29
C SER A 252 -29.09 8.65 -0.38
N PHE A 253 -28.17 8.11 0.42
CA PHE A 253 -27.94 6.67 0.56
C PHE A 253 -28.21 6.21 2.00
N PRO A 254 -28.77 5.00 2.18
CA PRO A 254 -29.00 4.46 3.52
C PRO A 254 -27.66 4.20 4.20
N VAL A 255 -27.55 4.69 5.44
CA VAL A 255 -26.45 4.39 6.35
C VAL A 255 -26.99 3.54 7.49
N ARG A 256 -26.31 2.43 7.81
CA ARG A 256 -26.70 1.54 8.91
C ARG A 256 -25.46 1.11 9.66
N PHE A 257 -25.59 0.93 10.96
CA PHE A 257 -24.58 0.23 11.72
C PHE A 257 -24.60 -1.27 11.34
N ASP A 258 -23.45 -1.81 10.94
CA ASP A 258 -23.26 -3.24 10.65
C ASP A 258 -22.52 -3.89 11.82
N PRO A 259 -23.21 -4.69 12.67
CA PRO A 259 -22.58 -5.30 13.84
C PRO A 259 -21.50 -6.33 13.48
N GLN A 260 -21.52 -6.91 12.28
CA GLN A 260 -20.48 -7.84 11.83
C GLN A 260 -19.17 -7.13 11.48
N LYS A 261 -19.24 -5.84 11.15
CA LYS A 261 -18.07 -4.99 10.88
C LYS A 261 -17.76 -3.99 11.98
N ASN A 262 -18.62 -3.89 13.00
CA ASN A 262 -18.57 -2.86 14.04
C ASN A 262 -18.39 -1.42 13.49
N CYS A 263 -19.09 -1.09 12.39
CA CYS A 263 -18.97 0.22 11.76
C CYS A 263 -20.26 0.68 11.07
N TYR A 264 -20.35 1.98 10.77
CA TYR A 264 -21.42 2.53 9.95
C TYR A 264 -21.13 2.31 8.47
N VAL A 265 -22.07 1.67 7.78
CA VAL A 265 -21.98 1.32 6.37
C VAL A 265 -22.99 2.10 5.55
N ALA A 266 -22.51 2.87 4.59
CA ALA A 266 -23.32 3.46 3.54
C ALA A 266 -23.25 2.57 2.28
N SER A 267 -24.38 2.01 1.84
CA SER A 267 -24.42 1.16 0.66
C SER A 267 -24.81 1.94 -0.60
N VAL A 268 -23.87 2.05 -1.53
CA VAL A 268 -24.05 2.72 -2.83
C VAL A 268 -24.04 1.67 -3.94
N LYS A 269 -25.23 1.33 -4.42
CA LYS A 269 -25.41 0.35 -5.50
C LYS A 269 -25.90 1.02 -6.77
N ASN A 270 -25.30 0.65 -7.91
CA ASN A 270 -25.72 1.11 -9.24
C ASN A 270 -25.82 2.64 -9.36
N LEU A 271 -24.82 3.36 -8.82
CA LEU A 271 -24.75 4.83 -8.90
C LEU A 271 -24.88 5.30 -10.35
N ARG A 272 -25.88 6.13 -10.62
CA ARG A 272 -26.10 6.74 -11.93
C ARG A 272 -25.10 7.87 -12.15
N ARG A 273 -24.53 7.92 -13.35
CA ARG A 273 -23.55 8.93 -13.76
C ARG A 273 -23.96 9.51 -15.09
N SER A 274 -23.78 10.82 -15.25
CA SER A 274 -23.99 11.53 -16.52
C SER A 274 -22.80 11.43 -17.48
N TRP A 275 -21.74 10.73 -17.07
CA TRP A 275 -20.47 10.63 -17.77
C TRP A 275 -20.05 9.16 -17.96
N LYS A 276 -19.14 8.93 -18.91
CA LYS A 276 -18.75 7.59 -19.36
C LYS A 276 -17.85 6.90 -18.31
N THR A 277 -18.20 5.67 -17.95
CA THR A 277 -17.43 4.80 -17.03
C THR A 277 -16.60 3.76 -17.78
N GLY A 278 -15.84 2.93 -17.05
CA GLY A 278 -14.99 1.89 -17.60
C GLY A 278 -13.62 2.40 -18.06
N TYR A 279 -12.99 1.68 -18.98
CA TYR A 279 -11.64 2.01 -19.45
C TYR A 279 -11.68 3.14 -20.49
N THR A 280 -11.65 4.39 -20.02
CA THR A 280 -11.79 5.63 -20.82
C THR A 280 -11.13 6.82 -20.11
N ASP A 281 -11.09 7.99 -20.76
CA ASP A 281 -10.65 9.27 -20.18
C ASP A 281 -11.64 9.77 -19.10
N ILE A 282 -11.55 9.23 -17.88
CA ILE A 282 -12.39 9.65 -16.74
C ILE A 282 -11.71 10.81 -15.99
N ARG A 283 -12.25 12.01 -16.19
CA ARG A 283 -11.85 13.23 -15.45
C ARG A 283 -12.87 13.68 -14.41
N ASN A 284 -14.01 13.02 -14.34
CA ASN A 284 -15.02 13.26 -13.32
C ASN A 284 -14.70 12.48 -12.05
N TYR A 285 -15.24 12.94 -10.92
CA TYR A 285 -15.16 12.26 -9.63
C TYR A 285 -16.53 11.74 -9.22
N ASP A 286 -16.56 10.61 -8.52
CA ASP A 286 -17.69 10.33 -7.64
C ASP A 286 -17.42 11.06 -6.32
N GLU A 287 -18.43 11.76 -5.82
CA GLU A 287 -18.34 12.55 -4.61
C GLU A 287 -19.51 12.25 -3.68
N PHE A 288 -19.22 12.16 -2.38
CA PHE A 288 -20.20 11.89 -1.34
C PHE A 288 -20.00 12.87 -0.19
N LYS A 289 -21.02 13.66 0.12
CA LYS A 289 -21.10 14.45 1.35
C LYS A 289 -21.51 13.54 2.50
N ILE A 290 -20.63 13.42 3.48
CA ILE A 290 -20.83 12.62 4.69
C ILE A 290 -21.02 13.60 5.84
N THR A 291 -22.26 13.75 6.30
CA THR A 291 -22.59 14.60 7.45
C THR A 291 -22.60 13.75 8.71
N VAL A 292 -21.72 14.07 9.64
CA VAL A 292 -21.64 13.42 10.96
C VAL A 292 -22.14 14.42 11.99
N LYS A 293 -23.17 14.05 12.76
CA LYS A 293 -23.61 14.86 13.91
C LYS A 293 -22.59 14.74 15.04
N GLU A 294 -22.52 15.78 15.86
CA GLU A 294 -21.71 15.76 17.09
C GLU A 294 -22.12 14.60 17.99
N SER A 295 -21.14 13.98 18.63
CA SER A 295 -21.35 12.95 19.64
C SER A 295 -20.57 13.30 20.90
N ALA A 296 -21.24 13.26 22.06
CA ALA A 296 -20.58 13.46 23.34
C ALA A 296 -19.89 12.19 23.86
N SER A 297 -20.32 11.01 23.38
CA SER A 297 -19.82 9.69 23.77
C SER A 297 -18.74 9.16 22.83
N GLN A 298 -18.71 9.62 21.57
CA GLN A 298 -17.86 9.06 20.52
C GLN A 298 -17.01 10.12 19.82
N ALA A 299 -15.70 10.13 20.07
CA ALA A 299 -14.78 11.09 19.42
C ALA A 299 -14.59 10.81 17.92
N THR A 300 -14.68 9.54 17.52
CA THR A 300 -14.49 9.07 16.13
C THR A 300 -15.50 8.03 15.74
N LEU A 301 -15.96 8.11 14.51
CA LEU A 301 -16.94 7.20 13.92
C LEU A 301 -16.29 6.33 12.85
N PRO A 302 -16.15 5.00 13.08
CA PRO A 302 -15.84 4.02 12.04
C PRO A 302 -16.88 4.03 10.93
N PHE A 303 -16.42 4.33 9.72
CA PHE A 303 -17.27 4.46 8.54
C PHE A 303 -16.71 3.65 7.36
N MET A 304 -17.62 3.03 6.61
CA MET A 304 -17.35 2.38 5.33
C MET A 304 -18.38 2.79 4.27
N LEU A 305 -17.93 3.00 3.04
CA LEU A 305 -18.81 3.11 1.86
C LEU A 305 -18.79 1.80 1.05
N ASP A 306 -19.81 0.96 1.14
CA ASP A 306 -19.92 -0.23 0.26
C ASP A 306 -20.42 0.20 -1.11
N MET A 307 -19.50 0.30 -2.07
CA MET A 307 -19.81 0.80 -3.42
C MET A 307 -19.66 -0.27 -4.50
N ARG A 308 -20.75 -0.53 -5.24
CA ARG A 308 -20.81 -1.55 -6.29
C ARG A 308 -21.71 -1.16 -7.49
N PRO A 309 -21.18 -1.08 -8.72
CA PRO A 309 -19.76 -0.98 -9.07
C PRO A 309 -19.23 0.47 -8.93
N PRO A 310 -17.91 0.65 -8.71
CA PRO A 310 -17.24 1.92 -8.95
C PRO A 310 -17.24 2.27 -10.45
N ALA A 311 -16.89 3.51 -10.81
CA ALA A 311 -16.83 3.91 -12.22
C ALA A 311 -15.72 3.18 -12.99
N ASN A 312 -14.61 2.87 -12.33
CA ASN A 312 -13.58 1.93 -12.75
C ASN A 312 -12.83 1.43 -11.52
N VAL A 313 -12.45 0.15 -11.45
CA VAL A 313 -11.85 -0.47 -10.26
C VAL A 313 -10.32 -0.36 -10.19
N THR A 314 -9.62 -0.38 -11.32
CA THR A 314 -8.15 -0.62 -11.35
C THR A 314 -7.30 0.54 -10.81
N GLY A 315 -7.77 1.78 -10.89
CA GLY A 315 -6.96 2.97 -10.56
C GLY A 315 -7.61 3.97 -9.62
N LEU A 316 -8.70 3.59 -8.94
CA LEU A 316 -9.43 4.52 -8.09
C LEU A 316 -8.62 4.90 -6.83
N CYS A 317 -8.74 6.16 -6.40
CA CYS A 317 -8.09 6.71 -5.21
C CYS A 317 -9.08 7.59 -4.43
N PRO A 318 -9.56 7.15 -3.24
CA PRO A 318 -10.40 7.97 -2.39
C PRO A 318 -9.59 8.97 -1.56
N MET A 319 -10.19 10.12 -1.27
CA MET A 319 -9.64 11.09 -0.31
C MET A 319 -10.78 11.86 0.36
N LEU A 320 -10.56 12.29 1.60
CA LEU A 320 -11.46 13.24 2.26
C LEU A 320 -11.03 14.67 1.96
N CYS A 321 -12.02 15.48 1.62
CA CYS A 321 -11.92 16.91 1.39
C CYS A 321 -12.84 17.70 2.32
N ASP A 322 -12.59 19.01 2.43
CA ASP A 322 -13.56 19.98 2.94
C ASP A 322 -14.68 20.20 1.91
N GLU A 323 -15.70 21.00 2.27
CA GLU A 323 -16.83 21.29 1.38
C GLU A 323 -16.44 22.08 0.12
N GLU A 324 -15.27 22.74 0.12
CA GLU A 324 -14.71 23.40 -1.06
C GLU A 324 -13.88 22.43 -1.93
N GLY A 325 -13.69 21.18 -1.52
CA GLY A 325 -12.96 20.16 -2.26
C GLY A 325 -11.46 20.11 -1.97
N ARG A 326 -10.96 20.81 -0.95
CA ARG A 326 -9.53 20.77 -0.55
C ARG A 326 -9.24 19.52 0.29
N PRO A 327 -8.18 18.75 -0.03
CA PRO A 327 -7.84 17.55 0.73
C PRO A 327 -7.41 17.88 2.16
N ILE A 328 -8.02 17.21 3.14
CA ILE A 328 -7.87 17.56 4.57
C ILE A 328 -6.85 16.74 5.34
N GLY A 329 -6.31 15.66 4.76
CA GLY A 329 -5.27 14.83 5.36
C GLY A 329 -5.75 13.74 6.32
N ILE A 330 -7.06 13.55 6.48
CA ILE A 330 -7.59 12.39 7.21
C ILE A 330 -7.41 11.14 6.34
N PRO A 331 -6.76 10.07 6.84
CA PRO A 331 -6.51 8.88 6.04
C PRO A 331 -7.81 8.19 5.61
N VAL A 332 -7.82 7.66 4.38
CA VAL A 332 -8.87 6.77 3.89
C VAL A 332 -8.19 5.48 3.44
N GLN A 333 -8.43 4.39 4.15
CA GLN A 333 -7.99 3.06 3.71
C GLN A 333 -8.75 2.66 2.45
N LEU A 334 -8.08 2.02 1.50
CA LEU A 334 -8.68 1.49 0.28
C LEU A 334 -8.45 -0.02 0.13
N SER A 335 -9.55 -0.77 -0.03
CA SER A 335 -9.56 -2.16 -0.52
C SER A 335 -10.52 -2.32 -1.70
N LYS A 336 -10.21 -3.23 -2.63
CA LYS A 336 -10.99 -3.45 -3.86
C LYS A 336 -10.86 -4.87 -4.41
N ASN A 337 -11.82 -5.26 -5.25
CA ASN A 337 -11.84 -6.57 -5.93
C ASN A 337 -12.71 -6.47 -7.21
N TRP A 338 -12.43 -7.31 -8.19
CA TRP A 338 -13.28 -7.52 -9.38
C TRP A 338 -13.25 -8.96 -9.90
N HIS A 339 -12.64 -9.88 -9.15
CA HIS A 339 -12.32 -11.23 -9.60
C HIS A 339 -13.50 -12.18 -9.51
N ASN A 340 -14.47 -11.91 -8.63
CA ASN A 340 -15.67 -12.73 -8.49
C ASN A 340 -16.87 -12.11 -9.25
N ASP A 341 -17.25 -12.74 -10.36
CA ASP A 341 -18.39 -12.31 -11.20
C ASP A 341 -19.69 -12.15 -10.39
N SER A 342 -19.96 -13.02 -9.42
CA SER A 342 -21.18 -12.99 -8.62
C SER A 342 -21.21 -11.83 -7.61
N MET A 343 -20.05 -11.39 -7.13
CA MET A 343 -19.94 -10.24 -6.22
C MET A 343 -19.91 -8.90 -6.96
N GLY A 344 -19.54 -8.93 -8.25
CA GLY A 344 -19.21 -7.76 -9.04
C GLY A 344 -17.95 -7.05 -8.53
N ALA A 345 -17.52 -6.02 -9.27
CA ALA A 345 -16.45 -5.16 -8.80
C ALA A 345 -16.89 -4.34 -7.58
N TYR A 346 -16.09 -4.35 -6.53
CA TYR A 346 -16.33 -3.54 -5.34
C TYR A 346 -15.19 -2.58 -5.03
N PHE A 347 -15.57 -1.52 -4.31
CA PHE A 347 -14.71 -0.52 -3.71
C PHE A 347 -15.16 -0.34 -2.25
N MET A 348 -14.23 -0.54 -1.31
CA MET A 348 -14.45 -0.42 0.14
C MET A 348 -13.45 0.57 0.75
N PRO A 349 -13.76 1.88 0.79
CA PRO A 349 -13.01 2.83 1.58
C PRO A 349 -13.44 2.76 3.05
N TYR A 350 -12.45 2.76 3.94
CA TYR A 350 -12.66 2.83 5.38
C TYR A 350 -12.00 4.08 5.96
N THR A 351 -12.65 4.74 6.91
CA THR A 351 -12.09 5.90 7.61
C THR A 351 -12.66 6.01 9.03
N LEU A 352 -11.88 6.62 9.92
CA LEU A 352 -12.35 7.07 11.23
C LEU A 352 -12.70 8.56 11.12
N LEU A 353 -13.99 8.88 11.08
CA LEU A 353 -14.47 10.26 10.94
C LEU A 353 -14.53 10.93 12.32
N PRO A 354 -13.85 12.07 12.55
CA PRO A 354 -14.03 12.81 13.79
C PRO A 354 -15.49 13.26 13.97
N ALA A 355 -16.02 13.04 15.18
CA ALA A 355 -17.41 13.34 15.55
C ALA A 355 -17.50 14.34 16.73
N ASP A 356 -16.40 15.02 17.06
CA ASP A 356 -16.28 16.04 18.11
C ASP A 356 -17.15 17.30 17.87
N LYS A 357 -17.63 17.49 16.64
CA LYS A 357 -18.62 18.50 16.28
C LYS A 357 -19.34 18.10 15.01
N THR A 358 -20.55 18.63 14.84
CA THR A 358 -21.31 18.43 13.59
C THR A 358 -20.52 19.00 12.42
N ARG A 359 -20.23 18.17 11.41
CA ARG A 359 -19.58 18.63 10.18
C ARG A 359 -19.85 17.72 8.99
N THR A 360 -19.61 18.27 7.81
CA THR A 360 -19.68 17.56 6.54
C THR A 360 -18.27 17.30 6.03
N TYR A 361 -18.01 16.08 5.59
CA TYR A 361 -16.82 15.69 4.86
C TYR A 361 -17.19 15.39 3.42
N LEU A 362 -16.35 15.77 2.46
CA LEU A 362 -16.52 15.38 1.06
C LEU A 362 -15.59 14.21 0.76
N LEU A 363 -16.12 12.99 0.64
CA LEU A 363 -15.36 11.86 0.12
C LEU A 363 -15.33 11.95 -1.41
N ARG A 364 -14.15 12.24 -1.96
CA ARG A 364 -13.91 12.31 -3.40
C ARG A 364 -13.19 11.04 -3.87
N VAL A 365 -13.67 10.43 -4.95
CA VAL A 365 -13.04 9.28 -5.58
C VAL A 365 -12.48 9.70 -6.95
N ALA A 366 -11.15 9.84 -7.02
CA ALA A 366 -10.45 10.03 -8.27
C ALA A 366 -10.34 8.69 -9.02
N TYR A 367 -10.43 8.73 -10.35
CA TYR A 367 -10.29 7.56 -11.23
C TYR A 367 -9.14 7.78 -12.22
N GLY A 368 -9.44 8.18 -13.45
CA GLY A 368 -8.43 8.31 -14.51
C GLY A 368 -7.47 9.47 -14.28
N PHE A 369 -7.97 10.61 -13.81
CA PHE A 369 -7.19 11.82 -13.64
C PHE A 369 -7.41 12.43 -12.25
N TYR A 370 -6.43 13.19 -11.79
CA TYR A 370 -6.58 14.14 -10.69
C TYR A 370 -5.99 15.47 -11.16
N GLY A 371 -6.88 16.39 -11.53
CA GLY A 371 -6.52 17.58 -12.28
C GLY A 371 -6.14 17.21 -13.71
N THR A 372 -5.07 17.81 -14.24
CA THR A 372 -4.63 17.58 -15.61
C THR A 372 -3.80 16.30 -15.81
N LEU A 373 -3.33 15.66 -14.73
CA LEU A 373 -2.47 14.48 -14.76
C LEU A 373 -3.23 13.19 -14.38
N PRO A 374 -2.89 12.04 -14.98
CA PRO A 374 -3.42 10.74 -14.59
C PRO A 374 -3.18 10.44 -13.11
N SER A 375 -4.21 10.04 -12.35
CA SER A 375 -4.07 9.85 -10.90
C SER A 375 -3.15 8.67 -10.56
N ALA A 376 -2.35 8.76 -9.51
CA ALA A 376 -1.60 7.61 -8.98
C ALA A 376 -2.39 6.90 -7.88
N SER A 377 -2.38 5.57 -7.82
CA SER A 377 -2.95 4.81 -6.71
C SER A 377 -2.10 3.60 -6.32
N HIS A 378 -2.03 3.28 -5.03
CA HIS A 378 -1.47 2.04 -4.47
C HIS A 378 -2.39 1.53 -3.38
N ALA A 379 -2.99 0.36 -3.54
CA ALA A 379 -3.86 -0.19 -2.52
C ALA A 379 -3.89 -1.72 -2.52
N GLN A 380 -4.49 -2.28 -1.47
CA GLN A 380 -4.75 -3.70 -1.37
C GLN A 380 -5.79 -4.14 -2.41
N LEU A 381 -5.46 -5.20 -3.14
CA LEU A 381 -6.31 -5.90 -4.09
C LEU A 381 -6.67 -7.27 -3.50
N SER A 382 -7.95 -7.52 -3.30
CA SER A 382 -8.41 -8.86 -2.94
C SER A 382 -8.51 -9.72 -4.20
N LEU A 383 -7.99 -10.95 -4.13
CA LEU A 383 -8.14 -11.96 -5.18
C LEU A 383 -9.26 -12.95 -4.89
N LEU A 384 -10.16 -12.64 -3.96
CA LEU A 384 -11.35 -13.46 -3.73
C LEU A 384 -12.13 -13.67 -5.04
N GLY A 385 -12.32 -14.94 -5.40
CA GLY A 385 -12.97 -15.37 -6.64
C GLY A 385 -12.06 -15.43 -7.86
N TYR A 386 -10.75 -15.20 -7.72
CA TYR A 386 -9.79 -15.39 -8.80
C TYR A 386 -9.81 -16.85 -9.30
N VAL A 387 -9.50 -17.03 -10.60
CA VAL A 387 -9.71 -18.27 -11.36
C VAL A 387 -9.08 -19.52 -10.74
N ASN A 388 -8.06 -19.37 -9.90
CA ASN A 388 -7.50 -20.44 -9.10
C ASN A 388 -8.04 -20.38 -7.66
N ALA A 389 -9.19 -21.02 -7.40
CA ALA A 389 -9.84 -21.01 -6.10
C ALA A 389 -9.00 -21.60 -4.93
N LYS A 390 -7.88 -22.28 -5.24
CA LYS A 390 -6.96 -22.87 -4.26
C LYS A 390 -5.66 -22.09 -4.09
N ALA A 391 -5.60 -20.83 -4.54
CA ALA A 391 -4.45 -19.95 -4.39
C ALA A 391 -4.86 -18.47 -4.45
N GLY A 392 -3.95 -17.58 -4.06
CA GLY A 392 -4.12 -16.13 -4.23
C GLY A 392 -4.99 -15.41 -3.20
N ASN A 393 -5.67 -16.13 -2.29
CA ASN A 393 -6.56 -15.50 -1.30
C ASN A 393 -5.83 -14.69 -0.20
N GLY A 394 -4.51 -14.50 -0.30
CA GLY A 394 -3.74 -13.63 0.58
C GLY A 394 -3.63 -12.19 0.08
N ARG A 395 -2.70 -11.42 0.65
CA ARG A 395 -2.44 -10.02 0.32
C ARG A 395 -1.80 -9.85 -1.05
N TRP A 396 -2.57 -9.25 -1.95
CA TRP A 396 -2.07 -8.62 -3.15
C TRP A 396 -2.15 -7.11 -3.04
N ASP A 397 -1.14 -6.43 -3.56
CA ASP A 397 -1.12 -4.99 -3.71
C ASP A 397 -1.07 -4.61 -5.18
N GLN A 398 -1.75 -3.53 -5.52
CA GLN A 398 -1.83 -3.05 -6.90
C GLN A 398 -1.56 -1.55 -6.98
N LEU A 399 -0.60 -1.20 -7.83
CA LEU A 399 -0.26 0.16 -8.23
C LEU A 399 -0.88 0.47 -9.59
N ALA A 400 -1.43 1.67 -9.75
CA ALA A 400 -1.95 2.18 -11.01
C ALA A 400 -1.59 3.66 -11.22
N ILE A 401 -1.42 4.03 -12.49
CA ILE A 401 -1.41 5.43 -12.96
C ILE A 401 -2.56 5.56 -13.97
N GLY A 402 -3.59 6.33 -13.61
CA GLY A 402 -4.90 6.32 -14.24
C GLY A 402 -5.70 5.05 -13.92
N CYS A 403 -6.82 4.84 -14.61
CA CYS A 403 -7.75 3.73 -14.35
C CYS A 403 -7.91 2.82 -15.59
N TRP A 404 -6.81 2.51 -16.27
CA TRP A 404 -6.80 1.77 -17.55
C TRP A 404 -6.16 0.38 -17.47
N GLY A 405 -6.13 -0.18 -16.26
CA GLY A 405 -5.40 -1.40 -15.94
C GLY A 405 -4.43 -1.17 -14.78
N GLU A 406 -3.71 -2.22 -14.46
CA GLU A 406 -2.62 -2.19 -13.48
C GLU A 406 -1.42 -1.40 -14.04
N THR A 407 -0.53 -0.93 -13.17
CA THR A 407 0.83 -0.52 -13.52
C THR A 407 1.82 -1.58 -13.07
N ILE A 408 1.69 -2.01 -11.82
CA ILE A 408 2.42 -3.15 -11.28
C ILE A 408 1.61 -3.78 -10.13
N CYS A 409 1.71 -5.10 -9.96
CA CYS A 409 1.11 -5.84 -8.85
C CYS A 409 2.20 -6.52 -8.01
N PHE A 410 1.90 -6.72 -6.71
CA PHE A 410 2.75 -7.46 -5.80
C PHE A 410 1.97 -8.54 -5.04
N ASP A 411 2.53 -9.75 -4.96
CA ASP A 411 2.00 -10.84 -4.14
C ASP A 411 2.71 -10.84 -2.79
N MET A 412 2.22 -10.00 -1.87
CA MET A 412 2.91 -9.71 -0.61
C MET A 412 2.81 -10.84 0.41
N ASP A 413 1.79 -11.69 0.30
CA ASP A 413 1.76 -12.94 1.05
C ASP A 413 2.44 -14.07 0.28
N MET A 414 2.86 -13.90 -0.98
CA MET A 414 3.27 -15.01 -1.84
C MET A 414 2.18 -16.10 -1.92
N SER A 415 0.91 -15.70 -1.88
CA SER A 415 -0.23 -16.61 -1.79
C SER A 415 -0.57 -17.30 -3.11
N LEU A 416 -0.18 -16.72 -4.24
CA LEU A 416 -0.35 -17.27 -5.58
C LEU A 416 0.99 -17.77 -6.15
N VAL A 417 2.03 -16.95 -6.03
CA VAL A 417 3.38 -17.22 -6.54
C VAL A 417 4.43 -17.01 -5.46
N ASP A 418 5.66 -17.43 -5.73
CA ASP A 418 6.80 -17.37 -4.81
C ASP A 418 7.70 -16.15 -5.06
N VAL A 419 7.18 -15.07 -5.66
CA VAL A 419 7.94 -13.86 -5.99
C VAL A 419 7.14 -12.60 -5.65
N ALA A 420 7.84 -11.54 -5.26
CA ALA A 420 7.18 -10.30 -4.84
C ALA A 420 6.46 -9.57 -5.98
N ILE A 421 7.08 -9.45 -7.15
CA ILE A 421 6.58 -8.66 -8.29
C ILE A 421 5.85 -9.59 -9.26
N THR A 422 4.63 -9.22 -9.66
CA THR A 422 3.82 -9.98 -10.61
C THR A 422 3.57 -9.20 -11.89
N ASP A 423 2.35 -8.77 -12.16
CA ASP A 423 1.99 -8.07 -13.38
C ASP A 423 2.75 -6.75 -13.54
N ILE A 424 3.26 -6.46 -14.74
CA ILE A 424 3.93 -5.19 -15.08
C ILE A 424 3.33 -4.66 -16.39
N ARG A 425 2.97 -3.39 -16.40
CA ARG A 425 2.18 -2.78 -17.48
C ARG A 425 2.75 -1.44 -17.93
N MET A 426 2.35 -1.03 -19.12
CA MET A 426 2.71 0.24 -19.75
C MET A 426 1.71 1.34 -19.43
N LEU A 427 2.19 2.58 -19.29
CA LEU A 427 1.34 3.77 -19.27
C LEU A 427 1.16 4.34 -20.69
N MET A 428 -0.04 4.85 -20.98
CA MET A 428 -0.37 5.62 -22.18
C MET A 428 0.10 5.03 -23.52
N SER A 429 0.03 3.70 -23.65
CA SER A 429 0.45 2.95 -24.83
C SER A 429 -0.73 2.40 -25.63
N ARG A 430 -0.58 2.37 -26.95
CA ARG A 430 -1.52 1.80 -27.94
C ARG A 430 -0.75 1.07 -29.04
N ASN A 431 -1.44 0.27 -29.85
CA ASN A 431 -0.84 -0.40 -31.02
C ASN A 431 -0.82 0.54 -32.23
N GLY A 432 0.28 1.25 -32.45
CA GLY A 432 0.44 2.22 -33.53
C GLY A 432 -0.55 3.41 -33.46
N LEU A 433 -0.51 4.27 -34.48
CA LEU A 433 -1.30 5.51 -34.51
C LEU A 433 -2.82 5.30 -34.44
N SER A 434 -3.33 4.19 -34.97
CA SER A 434 -4.76 3.84 -35.00
C SER A 434 -5.20 2.96 -33.83
N GLY A 435 -4.28 2.55 -32.95
CA GLY A 435 -4.59 1.73 -31.78
C GLY A 435 -5.53 2.42 -30.79
N GLN A 436 -6.34 1.63 -30.11
CA GLN A 436 -7.24 2.12 -29.06
C GLN A 436 -6.46 2.68 -27.87
N LYS A 437 -6.89 3.84 -27.37
CA LYS A 437 -6.38 4.44 -26.13
C LYS A 437 -7.10 3.86 -24.92
N TRP A 438 -6.51 4.02 -23.74
CA TRP A 438 -7.16 3.70 -22.46
C TRP A 438 -7.52 2.21 -22.33
N GLN A 439 -6.64 1.32 -22.77
CA GLN A 439 -6.82 -0.13 -22.68
C GLN A 439 -5.72 -0.76 -21.82
N TRP A 440 -5.95 -1.99 -21.38
CA TRP A 440 -4.92 -2.80 -20.76
C TRP A 440 -3.71 -2.96 -21.67
N THR A 441 -2.52 -2.87 -21.07
CA THR A 441 -1.24 -2.94 -21.77
C THR A 441 -0.37 -4.06 -21.19
N GLU A 442 0.82 -4.29 -21.73
CA GLU A 442 1.76 -5.33 -21.25
C GLU A 442 3.20 -4.83 -21.28
N ALA A 443 3.97 -5.07 -20.21
CA ALA A 443 5.42 -4.85 -20.19
C ALA A 443 6.19 -6.05 -19.57
N GLY A 444 5.52 -7.20 -19.51
CA GLY A 444 6.01 -8.43 -18.93
C GLY A 444 5.41 -8.75 -17.57
N TRP A 445 6.05 -9.68 -16.87
CA TRP A 445 5.58 -10.22 -15.60
C TRP A 445 6.80 -10.62 -14.76
N GLY A 446 6.64 -10.68 -13.45
CA GLY A 446 7.58 -11.32 -12.56
C GLY A 446 8.77 -10.45 -12.17
N GLY A 447 9.27 -10.74 -10.98
CA GLY A 447 10.44 -10.15 -10.37
C GLY A 447 10.39 -10.36 -8.88
N ASP A 448 11.50 -10.14 -8.19
CA ASP A 448 11.57 -10.42 -6.77
C ASP A 448 12.58 -9.53 -6.07
N TRP A 449 12.38 -9.31 -4.77
CA TRP A 449 13.21 -8.40 -3.99
C TRP A 449 14.43 -9.07 -3.40
N LEU A 450 14.38 -10.35 -3.03
CA LEU A 450 15.56 -11.07 -2.54
C LEU A 450 15.40 -12.56 -2.80
N ASN A 451 16.43 -13.17 -3.39
CA ASN A 451 16.56 -14.63 -3.41
C ASN A 451 17.88 -14.99 -2.76
N ILE A 452 17.83 -15.91 -1.81
CA ILE A 452 19.00 -16.55 -1.20
C ILE A 452 18.75 -18.06 -1.28
N GLU A 453 19.63 -18.78 -1.96
CA GLU A 453 19.76 -20.23 -1.84
C GLU A 453 20.95 -20.53 -0.93
N ASP A 454 20.80 -21.47 0.00
CA ASP A 454 21.89 -21.95 0.85
C ASP A 454 22.01 -23.49 0.86
N ALA A 455 22.72 -24.03 1.85
CA ALA A 455 22.86 -25.47 2.03
C ALA A 455 21.53 -26.21 2.26
N ASN A 456 20.58 -25.56 2.93
CA ASN A 456 19.39 -26.14 3.53
C ASN A 456 18.10 -25.77 2.78
N GLN A 457 18.07 -24.66 2.07
CA GLN A 457 16.87 -24.17 1.37
C GLN A 457 17.18 -23.53 0.02
N LYS A 458 16.22 -23.67 -0.90
CA LYS A 458 16.29 -23.13 -2.27
C LYS A 458 15.95 -21.64 -2.36
N LYS A 459 15.24 -21.13 -1.36
CA LYS A 459 14.80 -19.75 -1.27
C LYS A 459 14.46 -19.44 0.17
N PHE A 460 14.85 -18.25 0.61
CA PHE A 460 14.37 -17.67 1.86
C PHE A 460 13.02 -17.00 1.56
N PHE A 461 12.00 -17.37 2.31
CA PHE A 461 10.69 -16.72 2.32
C PHE A 461 10.60 -15.75 3.49
N TRP A 462 9.77 -14.72 3.35
CA TRP A 462 9.60 -13.75 4.40
C TRP A 462 8.66 -14.21 5.51
N THR A 463 8.93 -13.72 6.71
CA THR A 463 8.19 -13.93 7.95
C THR A 463 7.87 -12.58 8.59
N ASP A 464 6.86 -12.55 9.47
CA ASP A 464 6.43 -11.34 10.19
C ASP A 464 6.11 -10.11 9.30
N LEU A 465 5.81 -10.32 8.02
CA LEU A 465 5.69 -9.23 7.06
C LEU A 465 4.42 -8.38 7.31
N LYS A 466 4.63 -7.11 7.64
CA LYS A 466 3.58 -6.09 7.78
C LYS A 466 3.63 -5.09 6.64
N THR A 467 2.46 -4.53 6.30
CA THR A 467 2.30 -3.51 5.25
C THR A 467 1.66 -2.24 5.82
N ALA A 468 2.28 -1.08 5.59
CA ALA A 468 1.76 0.23 5.96
C ALA A 468 1.48 1.11 4.73
N TYR A 469 0.21 1.44 4.50
CA TYR A 469 -0.19 2.43 3.50
C TYR A 469 -0.16 3.83 4.11
N LEU A 470 0.91 4.58 3.87
CA LEU A 470 1.07 5.95 4.38
C LEU A 470 0.38 6.99 3.49
N ALA A 471 0.39 6.75 2.18
CA ALA A 471 -0.38 7.51 1.21
C ALA A 471 -0.82 6.60 0.05
N HIS A 472 -2.13 6.54 -0.21
CA HIS A 472 -2.67 5.80 -1.34
C HIS A 472 -2.50 6.54 -2.69
N GLY A 473 -2.28 7.86 -2.69
CA GLY A 473 -2.29 8.75 -3.87
C GLY A 473 -3.05 10.06 -3.57
N PRO A 474 -3.49 10.86 -4.57
CA PRO A 474 -3.40 10.67 -6.02
C PRO A 474 -2.17 11.29 -6.71
N CYS A 475 -1.30 11.99 -5.97
CA CYS A 475 -0.12 12.69 -6.51
C CYS A 475 1.15 11.83 -6.40
N LEU A 476 1.37 11.24 -5.23
CA LEU A 476 2.49 10.36 -4.90
C LEU A 476 2.01 9.31 -3.90
N THR A 477 2.21 8.04 -4.21
CA THR A 477 1.91 6.95 -3.27
C THR A 477 3.09 6.74 -2.32
N ASP A 478 2.82 6.18 -1.14
CA ASP A 478 3.84 5.86 -0.14
C ASP A 478 3.38 4.64 0.68
N VAL A 479 3.92 3.47 0.33
CA VAL A 479 3.62 2.21 1.02
C VAL A 479 4.92 1.56 1.49
N LYS A 480 4.92 1.07 2.73
CA LYS A 480 6.08 0.42 3.34
C LYS A 480 5.78 -1.01 3.73
N TYR A 481 6.80 -1.86 3.63
CA TYR A 481 6.76 -3.26 4.05
C TYR A 481 7.93 -3.52 4.98
N ASP A 482 7.72 -4.27 6.06
CA ASP A 482 8.74 -4.59 7.04
C ASP A 482 8.54 -6.01 7.60
N GLY A 483 9.60 -6.81 7.63
CA GLY A 483 9.59 -8.21 8.02
C GLY A 483 10.98 -8.81 8.01
N PHE A 484 11.08 -10.13 7.99
CA PHE A 484 12.37 -10.80 7.83
C PHE A 484 12.35 -11.75 6.64
N TYR A 485 13.51 -12.13 6.11
CA TYR A 485 13.68 -13.31 5.27
C TYR A 485 14.37 -14.43 6.04
N GLY A 486 13.89 -15.66 5.80
CA GLY A 486 14.41 -16.90 6.39
C GLY A 486 13.69 -17.30 7.68
N ILE A 487 13.84 -18.58 8.05
CA ILE A 487 13.10 -19.22 9.15
C ILE A 487 13.39 -18.60 10.51
N ASN A 488 14.62 -18.14 10.76
CA ASN A 488 15.04 -17.51 12.02
C ASN A 488 15.17 -15.99 11.89
N GLY A 489 14.62 -15.42 10.81
CA GLY A 489 14.76 -14.01 10.49
C GLY A 489 16.20 -13.60 10.19
N GLU A 490 16.91 -14.41 9.41
CA GLU A 490 18.32 -14.26 9.04
C GLU A 490 18.64 -12.90 8.40
N VAL A 491 17.65 -12.27 7.74
CA VAL A 491 17.78 -10.94 7.14
C VAL A 491 16.59 -10.06 7.53
N ASP A 492 16.85 -8.98 8.27
CA ASP A 492 15.88 -7.88 8.49
C ASP A 492 15.66 -7.17 7.16
N PHE A 493 14.40 -7.08 6.75
CA PHE A 493 13.99 -6.60 5.45
C PHE A 493 13.02 -5.42 5.56
N ARG A 494 13.31 -4.36 4.79
CA ARG A 494 12.39 -3.23 4.62
C ARG A 494 12.26 -2.83 3.16
N ALA A 495 11.05 -2.49 2.76
CA ALA A 495 10.77 -1.86 1.48
C ALA A 495 9.93 -0.60 1.61
N GLN A 496 10.22 0.41 0.79
CA GLN A 496 9.33 1.55 0.54
C GLN A 496 9.07 1.67 -0.95
N ILE A 497 7.80 1.55 -1.32
CA ILE A 497 7.34 1.51 -2.71
C ILE A 497 6.46 2.73 -2.99
N GLN A 498 6.76 3.41 -4.11
CA GLN A 498 6.05 4.63 -4.50
C GLN A 498 5.84 4.68 -6.02
N THR A 499 4.74 5.29 -6.46
CA THR A 499 4.53 5.73 -7.83
C THR A 499 4.02 7.16 -7.85
N THR A 500 4.26 7.86 -8.94
CA THR A 500 3.89 9.27 -9.14
C THR A 500 2.86 9.41 -10.24
N ARG A 501 1.92 10.36 -10.10
CA ARG A 501 1.11 10.77 -11.25
C ARG A 501 2.02 11.37 -12.32
N THR A 502 1.75 11.04 -13.57
CA THR A 502 2.53 11.52 -14.71
C THR A 502 1.78 11.26 -16.02
N ASP A 503 2.16 11.98 -17.07
CA ASP A 503 1.56 11.91 -18.40
C ASP A 503 2.50 11.35 -19.48
N ASP A 504 3.71 10.92 -19.12
CA ASP A 504 4.70 10.34 -20.03
C ASP A 504 4.76 8.80 -19.94
N TYR A 505 5.33 8.23 -18.88
CA TYR A 505 5.51 6.80 -18.68
C TYR A 505 5.56 6.44 -17.20
N ALA A 506 5.29 5.16 -16.89
CA ALA A 506 5.21 4.69 -15.52
C ALA A 506 6.59 4.67 -14.84
N ARG A 507 6.61 5.08 -13.57
CA ARG A 507 7.78 5.02 -12.68
C ARG A 507 7.37 4.36 -11.36
N THR A 508 8.04 3.29 -10.99
CA THR A 508 7.88 2.67 -9.68
C THR A 508 9.19 2.74 -8.92
N PHE A 509 9.22 3.55 -7.88
CA PHE A 509 10.34 3.69 -6.96
C PHE A 509 10.31 2.55 -5.95
N GLN A 510 11.42 1.84 -5.79
CA GLN A 510 11.58 0.74 -4.86
C GLN A 510 12.85 0.96 -4.04
N LYS A 511 12.68 1.34 -2.78
CA LYS A 511 13.78 1.37 -1.82
C LYS A 511 13.78 0.08 -1.03
N LEU A 512 14.90 -0.62 -1.03
CA LEU A 512 15.04 -1.93 -0.39
C LEU A 512 16.22 -1.90 0.58
N SER A 513 16.03 -2.47 1.77
CA SER A 513 17.03 -2.56 2.83
C SER A 513 17.10 -3.99 3.33
N TYR A 514 18.33 -4.50 3.43
CA TYR A 514 18.63 -5.83 3.96
C TYR A 514 19.70 -5.69 5.04
N THR A 515 19.42 -6.15 6.26
CA THR A 515 20.43 -6.23 7.33
C THR A 515 20.53 -7.66 7.82
N PHE A 516 21.70 -8.27 7.70
CA PHE A 516 21.93 -9.66 8.11
C PHE A 516 21.97 -9.74 9.64
N THR A 517 21.04 -10.49 10.24
CA THR A 517 20.89 -10.65 11.70
C THR A 517 21.71 -11.84 12.23
N SER A 518 22.19 -12.68 11.33
CA SER A 518 23.03 -13.85 11.58
C SER A 518 23.96 -14.08 10.40
N ASP A 519 24.92 -14.99 10.57
CA ASP A 519 25.84 -15.34 9.50
C ASP A 519 25.12 -16.19 8.43
N VAL A 520 25.16 -15.73 7.17
CA VAL A 520 24.53 -16.40 6.04
C VAL A 520 25.60 -16.76 5.00
N SER A 521 25.64 -18.04 4.61
CA SER A 521 26.49 -18.54 3.52
C SER A 521 25.62 -18.94 2.33
N ALA A 522 25.44 -18.02 1.40
CA ALA A 522 24.64 -18.22 0.21
C ALA A 522 25.40 -19.08 -0.83
N LYS A 523 24.74 -20.11 -1.36
CA LYS A 523 25.16 -20.76 -2.61
C LYS A 523 24.87 -19.86 -3.80
N ASP A 524 23.68 -19.26 -3.79
CA ASP A 524 23.25 -18.29 -4.80
C ASP A 524 22.47 -17.15 -4.16
N ILE A 525 22.57 -15.96 -4.75
CA ILE A 525 21.93 -14.76 -4.23
C ILE A 525 21.66 -13.73 -5.32
N SER A 526 20.43 -13.23 -5.36
CA SER A 526 20.04 -12.03 -6.11
C SER A 526 19.44 -11.00 -5.14
N LEU A 527 19.98 -9.79 -5.12
CA LEU A 527 19.48 -8.66 -4.34
C LEU A 527 18.27 -7.97 -4.97
N TYR A 528 17.98 -8.29 -6.22
CA TYR A 528 16.77 -7.92 -6.94
C TYR A 528 16.73 -8.73 -8.23
N LYS A 529 15.54 -9.16 -8.64
CA LYS A 529 15.33 -9.82 -9.93
C LYS A 529 14.20 -9.14 -10.68
N LEU A 530 14.39 -8.86 -11.96
CA LEU A 530 13.34 -8.41 -12.88
C LEU A 530 13.26 -9.40 -14.03
N GLY A 531 12.19 -10.20 -14.09
CA GLY A 531 12.30 -11.45 -14.83
C GLY A 531 11.17 -12.44 -14.63
N ARG A 532 11.32 -13.64 -15.17
CA ARG A 532 10.32 -14.72 -15.18
C ARG A 532 9.13 -14.46 -16.12
N THR A 533 9.33 -13.63 -17.14
CA THR A 533 8.26 -13.31 -18.09
C THR A 533 8.15 -14.38 -19.17
N ASN A 534 7.02 -15.08 -19.20
CA ASN A 534 6.67 -15.95 -20.33
C ASN A 534 6.17 -15.12 -21.52
N ASN A 535 6.38 -15.61 -22.75
CA ASN A 535 5.88 -14.98 -23.98
C ASN A 535 6.35 -13.54 -24.22
N TYR A 536 7.58 -13.22 -23.81
CA TYR A 536 8.16 -11.90 -23.99
C TYR A 536 9.54 -12.02 -24.61
N ASN A 537 9.73 -11.45 -25.80
CA ASN A 537 11.00 -11.48 -26.49
C ASN A 537 11.90 -10.34 -26.05
N THR A 538 13.15 -10.65 -25.71
CA THR A 538 14.18 -9.67 -25.34
C THR A 538 15.27 -9.67 -26.40
N PRO A 539 15.22 -8.79 -27.42
CA PRO A 539 16.18 -8.81 -28.52
C PRO A 539 17.54 -8.20 -28.12
N THR A 540 17.55 -7.27 -27.16
CA THR A 540 18.74 -6.54 -26.76
C THR A 540 18.75 -6.34 -25.25
N VAL A 541 19.94 -6.46 -24.64
CA VAL A 541 20.23 -5.92 -23.31
C VAL A 541 21.24 -4.79 -23.44
N ALA A 542 20.88 -3.59 -22.99
CA ALA A 542 21.76 -2.44 -22.92
C ALA A 542 21.91 -1.99 -21.47
N TYR A 543 23.12 -1.65 -21.05
CA TYR A 543 23.36 -1.10 -19.72
C TYR A 543 24.37 0.03 -19.77
N GLY A 544 24.27 0.91 -18.78
CA GLY A 544 25.07 2.11 -18.70
C GLY A 544 25.05 2.76 -17.34
N ASN A 545 25.54 3.99 -17.32
CA ASN A 545 25.61 4.83 -16.15
C ASN A 545 25.10 6.24 -16.49
N ARG A 546 25.34 7.20 -15.59
CA ARG A 546 24.91 8.59 -15.76
C ARG A 546 25.38 9.21 -17.07
N ASP A 547 26.61 8.91 -17.49
CA ASP A 547 27.24 9.54 -18.65
C ASP A 547 26.77 8.92 -19.97
N GLY A 548 26.25 7.69 -19.95
CA GLY A 548 25.64 7.07 -21.10
C GLY A 548 25.79 5.55 -21.14
N LEU A 549 25.77 5.01 -22.37
CA LEU A 549 25.88 3.58 -22.63
C LEU A 549 27.28 3.07 -22.29
N LEU A 550 27.36 2.01 -21.48
CA LEU A 550 28.58 1.23 -21.30
C LEU A 550 28.66 0.11 -22.33
N LYS A 551 27.58 -0.67 -22.47
CA LYS A 551 27.53 -1.77 -23.46
C LYS A 551 26.11 -2.08 -23.90
N LYS A 552 25.99 -2.45 -25.18
CA LYS A 552 24.80 -3.04 -25.79
C LYS A 552 25.16 -4.44 -26.26
N ARG A 553 24.30 -5.43 -26.00
CA ARG A 553 24.44 -6.80 -26.51
C ARG A 553 23.14 -7.24 -27.16
N GLU A 554 23.25 -7.81 -28.35
CA GLU A 554 22.14 -8.51 -28.99
C GLU A 554 21.99 -9.89 -28.35
N VAL A 555 20.74 -10.29 -28.11
CA VAL A 555 20.40 -11.60 -27.56
C VAL A 555 20.28 -12.57 -28.73
N PRO A 556 21.08 -13.65 -28.77
CA PRO A 556 21.07 -14.58 -29.89
C PRO A 556 19.86 -15.52 -29.84
N ASP A 557 19.59 -16.20 -30.95
CA ASP A 557 18.46 -17.12 -31.10
C ASP A 557 18.70 -18.53 -30.52
N ASP A 558 19.91 -18.82 -30.05
CA ASP A 558 20.35 -20.14 -29.56
C ASP A 558 20.48 -20.19 -28.03
N LEU A 559 19.69 -19.38 -27.32
CA LEU A 559 19.66 -19.37 -25.86
C LEU A 559 19.33 -20.75 -25.28
N LYS A 560 19.88 -21.03 -24.10
CA LYS A 560 19.62 -22.26 -23.34
C LYS A 560 19.12 -21.92 -21.94
N PRO A 561 17.89 -22.32 -21.56
CA PRO A 561 17.40 -22.10 -20.20
C PRO A 561 18.38 -22.65 -19.15
N GLY A 562 18.56 -21.91 -18.07
CA GLY A 562 19.50 -22.26 -16.99
C GLY A 562 20.96 -21.88 -17.27
N THR A 563 21.26 -21.18 -18.36
CA THR A 563 22.57 -20.54 -18.58
C THR A 563 22.52 -19.03 -18.38
N LEU A 564 23.69 -18.38 -18.37
CA LEU A 564 23.79 -16.93 -18.36
C LEU A 564 24.00 -16.40 -19.78
N PHE A 565 23.20 -15.43 -20.19
CA PHE A 565 23.47 -14.59 -21.36
C PHE A 565 24.51 -13.52 -21.03
N LEU A 566 24.42 -12.96 -19.82
CA LEU A 566 25.39 -12.02 -19.28
C LEU A 566 25.93 -12.56 -17.96
N GLU A 567 27.20 -12.98 -17.99
CA GLU A 567 28.00 -13.22 -16.78
C GLU A 567 28.02 -11.97 -15.88
N PRO A 568 28.24 -12.11 -14.56
CA PRO A 568 28.29 -10.97 -13.65
C PRO A 568 29.22 -9.85 -14.13
N VAL A 569 28.68 -8.64 -14.26
CA VAL A 569 29.42 -7.43 -14.65
C VAL A 569 29.16 -6.32 -13.62
N GLU A 570 30.23 -5.78 -13.04
CA GLU A 570 30.18 -4.57 -12.23
C GLU A 570 30.02 -3.34 -13.14
N LEU A 571 29.06 -2.47 -12.83
CA LEU A 571 28.80 -1.26 -13.60
C LEU A 571 29.72 -0.13 -13.16
N SER A 572 30.71 0.21 -14.00
CA SER A 572 31.69 1.25 -13.73
C SER A 572 31.16 2.69 -13.87
N GLY A 573 31.87 3.66 -13.30
CA GLY A 573 31.55 5.09 -13.39
C GLY A 573 30.49 5.53 -12.38
N SER A 574 30.12 6.81 -12.41
CA SER A 574 29.15 7.37 -11.46
C SER A 574 27.72 6.97 -11.83
N GLY A 575 26.93 6.61 -10.82
CA GLY A 575 25.49 6.41 -10.97
C GLY A 575 24.75 7.71 -11.28
N PRO A 576 23.45 7.64 -11.61
CA PRO A 576 22.62 6.43 -11.62
C PRO A 576 23.03 5.43 -12.72
N HIS A 577 23.08 4.16 -12.35
CA HIS A 577 23.31 3.06 -13.31
C HIS A 577 21.98 2.57 -13.87
N TRP A 578 22.00 1.95 -15.03
CA TRP A 578 20.76 1.48 -15.64
C TRP A 578 20.98 0.26 -16.54
N VAL A 579 19.93 -0.54 -16.69
CA VAL A 579 19.84 -1.66 -17.62
C VAL A 579 18.45 -1.67 -18.27
N ALA A 580 18.41 -1.93 -19.58
CA ALA A 580 17.23 -1.80 -20.40
C ALA A 580 17.10 -2.97 -21.39
N PHE A 581 15.87 -3.46 -21.54
CA PHE A 581 15.49 -4.42 -22.58
C PHE A 581 15.00 -3.71 -23.85
N ALA A 582 15.83 -2.81 -24.40
CA ALA A 582 15.43 -1.99 -25.55
C ALA A 582 14.89 -2.85 -26.70
N GLY A 583 13.70 -2.51 -27.20
CA GLY A 583 13.04 -3.23 -28.30
C GLY A 583 12.28 -4.50 -27.89
N ALA A 584 12.28 -4.88 -26.60
CA ALA A 584 11.56 -6.04 -26.12
C ALA A 584 10.03 -5.93 -26.27
N SER A 585 9.38 -7.07 -26.47
CA SER A 585 7.96 -7.12 -26.85
C SER A 585 7.29 -8.45 -26.52
N GLU A 586 6.00 -8.39 -26.22
CA GLU A 586 5.17 -9.58 -26.06
C GLU A 586 5.04 -10.36 -27.39
N THR A 587 5.11 -11.69 -27.32
CA THR A 587 5.00 -12.59 -28.47
C THR A 587 3.76 -13.47 -28.45
N ALA A 588 3.02 -13.52 -27.34
CA ALA A 588 1.86 -14.41 -27.18
C ALA A 588 0.68 -14.08 -28.10
N ASN A 589 0.57 -12.86 -28.61
CA ASN A 589 -0.58 -12.44 -29.39
C ASN A 589 -0.21 -11.49 -30.56
N PRO A 590 -0.35 -11.91 -31.83
CA PRO A 590 -0.11 -11.06 -33.00
C PRO A 590 -1.07 -9.86 -33.12
N ARG A 591 -2.22 -9.89 -32.43
CA ARG A 591 -3.15 -8.75 -32.25
C ARG A 591 -3.08 -8.20 -30.81
N GLY A 592 -1.94 -8.42 -30.14
CA GLY A 592 -1.75 -8.32 -28.69
C GLY A 592 -2.09 -6.98 -28.07
N LYS A 593 -2.19 -6.97 -26.74
CA LYS A 593 -2.33 -5.73 -25.98
C LYS A 593 -1.15 -4.79 -26.32
N PRO A 594 -1.37 -3.46 -26.30
CA PRO A 594 -0.26 -2.52 -26.44
C PRO A 594 0.87 -2.84 -25.49
N ASN A 595 2.09 -2.91 -26.00
CA ASN A 595 3.24 -3.33 -25.20
C ASN A 595 4.51 -2.54 -25.48
N GLY A 596 5.42 -2.60 -24.52
CA GLY A 596 6.70 -1.93 -24.55
C GLY A 596 7.75 -2.69 -23.78
N TYR A 597 8.79 -1.97 -23.36
CA TYR A 597 9.91 -2.56 -22.64
C TYR A 597 10.11 -1.99 -21.25
N ARG A 598 10.69 -2.83 -20.38
CA ARG A 598 11.04 -2.46 -19.02
C ARG A 598 12.52 -2.14 -18.90
N ALA A 599 12.84 -1.23 -17.99
CA ALA A 599 14.20 -0.89 -17.62
C ALA A 599 14.30 -0.67 -16.11
N LEU A 600 15.46 -1.00 -15.55
CA LEU A 600 15.79 -0.80 -14.15
C LEU A 600 16.88 0.26 -14.05
N ILE A 601 16.63 1.30 -13.26
CA ILE A 601 17.60 2.33 -12.91
C ILE A 601 17.99 2.13 -11.45
N VAL A 602 19.29 2.03 -11.19
CA VAL A 602 19.89 1.95 -9.86
C VAL A 602 20.35 3.35 -9.49
N ARG A 603 19.54 4.06 -8.70
CA ARG A 603 19.84 5.43 -8.23
C ARG A 603 20.83 5.41 -7.06
N ARG A 604 20.75 4.38 -6.22
CA ARG A 604 21.73 4.10 -5.17
C ARG A 604 21.92 2.60 -5.02
N TYR A 605 23.19 2.21 -4.86
CA TYR A 605 23.60 0.89 -4.41
C TYR A 605 24.63 1.11 -3.31
N GLU A 606 24.42 0.52 -2.14
CA GLU A 606 25.40 0.54 -1.06
C GLU A 606 25.39 -0.80 -0.34
N ALA A 607 26.50 -1.52 -0.38
CA ALA A 607 26.70 -2.76 0.36
C ALA A 607 27.84 -2.57 1.37
N LEU A 608 27.53 -2.64 2.66
CA LEU A 608 28.51 -2.74 3.73
C LEU A 608 28.66 -4.22 4.10
N VAL A 609 29.76 -4.83 3.66
CA VAL A 609 30.03 -6.26 3.87
C VAL A 609 31.44 -6.44 4.42
N GLY A 610 31.57 -7.12 5.56
CA GLY A 610 32.87 -7.37 6.20
C GLY A 610 33.61 -6.07 6.55
N GLY A 611 32.87 -5.01 6.90
CA GLY A 611 33.41 -3.69 7.22
C GLY A 611 33.87 -2.86 6.01
N LYS A 612 33.63 -3.32 4.78
CA LYS A 612 33.93 -2.59 3.54
C LYS A 612 32.65 -2.14 2.84
N THR A 613 32.61 -0.87 2.43
CA THR A 613 31.52 -0.31 1.63
C THR A 613 31.80 -0.44 0.14
N PHE A 614 30.80 -0.91 -0.61
CA PHE A 614 30.78 -1.01 -2.07
C PHE A 614 29.60 -0.20 -2.61
N THR A 615 29.83 0.61 -3.62
CA THR A 615 28.81 1.50 -4.20
C THR A 615 28.51 1.22 -5.67
N GLN A 616 29.20 0.25 -6.27
CA GLN A 616 28.99 -0.14 -7.66
C GLN A 616 28.12 -1.39 -7.74
N PRO A 617 26.98 -1.35 -8.46
CA PRO A 617 26.13 -2.52 -8.64
C PRO A 617 26.78 -3.53 -9.58
N THR A 618 26.56 -4.82 -9.30
CA THR A 618 26.89 -5.92 -10.23
C THR A 618 25.60 -6.49 -10.79
N ILE A 619 25.53 -6.69 -12.11
CA ILE A 619 24.37 -7.28 -12.77
C ILE A 619 24.72 -8.57 -13.53
N SER A 620 23.77 -9.48 -13.65
CA SER A 620 23.79 -10.63 -14.57
C SER A 620 22.47 -10.71 -15.34
N ALA A 621 22.45 -11.52 -16.39
CA ALA A 621 21.23 -11.81 -17.15
C ALA A 621 21.10 -13.31 -17.41
N PRO A 622 20.40 -14.06 -16.53
CA PRO A 622 20.11 -15.46 -16.77
C PRO A 622 19.07 -15.62 -17.87
N VAL A 623 19.18 -16.73 -18.61
CA VAL A 623 18.20 -17.13 -19.63
C VAL A 623 16.97 -17.72 -18.95
N HIS A 624 15.83 -17.04 -19.10
CA HIS A 624 14.53 -17.53 -18.66
C HIS A 624 13.90 -18.46 -19.69
N SER A 625 13.91 -18.09 -20.98
CA SER A 625 13.35 -18.90 -22.07
C SER A 625 14.15 -18.74 -23.38
N ALA A 626 14.12 -19.78 -24.20
CA ALA A 626 14.62 -19.77 -25.58
C ALA A 626 13.50 -19.54 -26.62
N THR A 627 12.24 -19.73 -26.24
CA THR A 627 11.09 -19.55 -27.15
C THR A 627 9.95 -18.82 -26.44
N PRO A 628 9.78 -17.50 -26.68
CA PRO A 628 10.74 -16.61 -27.33
C PRO A 628 12.03 -16.45 -26.51
N ASN A 629 13.08 -15.89 -27.10
CA ASN A 629 14.31 -15.54 -26.37
C ASN A 629 13.97 -14.54 -25.26
N ASN A 630 14.17 -14.95 -24.01
CA ASN A 630 13.88 -14.13 -22.86
C ASN A 630 15.00 -14.27 -21.83
N VAL A 631 15.48 -13.13 -21.35
CA VAL A 631 16.46 -13.06 -20.28
C VAL A 631 15.91 -12.21 -19.14
N ASP A 632 16.32 -12.54 -17.93
CA ASP A 632 16.03 -11.73 -16.75
C ASP A 632 17.18 -10.75 -16.48
N ILE A 633 16.97 -9.85 -15.52
CA ILE A 633 18.03 -9.06 -14.90
C ILE A 633 18.11 -9.46 -13.44
N GLU A 634 19.31 -9.74 -12.95
CA GLU A 634 19.59 -9.90 -11.54
C GLU A 634 20.60 -8.85 -11.09
N LEU A 635 20.28 -8.17 -9.98
CA LEU A 635 21.24 -7.36 -9.24
C LEU A 635 21.89 -8.24 -8.19
N LEU A 636 23.22 -8.21 -8.13
CA LEU A 636 24.02 -9.12 -7.30
C LEU A 636 24.77 -8.34 -6.20
N PRO A 637 25.18 -9.02 -5.12
CA PRO A 637 26.20 -8.51 -4.22
C PRO A 637 27.51 -8.21 -4.97
N PRO A 638 28.45 -7.48 -4.34
CA PRO A 638 29.77 -7.25 -4.94
C PRO A 638 30.43 -8.59 -5.35
N SER A 639 31.18 -8.55 -6.44
CA SER A 639 31.73 -9.77 -7.06
C SER A 639 32.47 -10.67 -6.07
N GLY A 640 32.15 -11.96 -6.09
CA GLY A 640 32.73 -12.97 -5.20
C GLY A 640 32.15 -13.03 -3.78
N ILE A 641 31.31 -12.08 -3.37
CA ILE A 641 30.68 -12.11 -2.04
C ILE A 641 29.53 -13.10 -2.02
N ARG A 642 29.65 -14.08 -1.12
CA ARG A 642 28.64 -15.13 -0.84
C ARG A 642 28.44 -15.41 0.64
N LYS A 643 29.23 -14.75 1.50
CA LYS A 643 29.15 -14.86 2.95
C LYS A 643 28.85 -13.49 3.51
N PHE A 644 27.84 -13.42 4.35
CA PHE A 644 27.42 -12.23 5.05
C PHE A 644 27.49 -12.52 6.53
N SER A 645 28.16 -11.65 7.27
CA SER A 645 28.22 -11.73 8.72
C SER A 645 27.07 -10.93 9.32
N ARG A 646 26.71 -11.26 10.57
CA ARG A 646 25.80 -10.41 11.36
C ARG A 646 26.25 -8.94 11.31
N GLY A 647 25.32 -8.05 10.97
CA GLY A 647 25.52 -6.61 10.87
C GLY A 647 25.90 -6.12 9.47
N ASP A 648 26.20 -7.02 8.52
CA ASP A 648 26.32 -6.64 7.11
C ASP A 648 24.98 -6.09 6.61
N ARG A 649 25.06 -5.10 5.72
CA ARG A 649 23.88 -4.33 5.27
C ARG A 649 23.96 -3.98 3.80
N ILE A 650 22.81 -4.01 3.13
CA ILE A 650 22.67 -3.62 1.73
C ILE A 650 21.47 -2.68 1.59
N GLU A 651 21.67 -1.54 0.93
CA GLU A 651 20.67 -0.52 0.63
C GLU A 651 20.58 -0.28 -0.87
N LEU A 652 19.36 -0.32 -1.40
CA LEU A 652 19.06 -0.10 -2.80
C LEU A 652 18.01 1.01 -2.95
N ASP A 653 18.24 1.94 -3.88
CA ASP A 653 17.22 2.87 -4.39
C ASP A 653 17.05 2.60 -5.88
N LEU A 654 15.98 1.90 -6.24
CA LEU A 654 15.70 1.41 -7.57
C LEU A 654 14.51 2.16 -8.17
N GLU A 655 14.54 2.32 -9.48
CA GLU A 655 13.39 2.78 -10.26
C GLU A 655 13.14 1.82 -11.42
N LEU A 656 11.96 1.20 -11.40
CA LEU A 656 11.46 0.39 -12.51
C LEU A 656 10.58 1.27 -13.39
N ILE A 657 10.94 1.38 -14.67
CA ILE A 657 10.18 2.12 -15.67
C ILE A 657 9.74 1.21 -16.81
N THR A 658 8.59 1.56 -17.40
CA THR A 658 8.06 0.88 -18.59
C THR A 658 7.89 1.89 -19.72
N LEU A 659 8.48 1.60 -20.88
CA LEU A 659 8.71 2.55 -21.96
C LEU A 659 8.10 2.08 -23.30
N PRO A 660 7.35 2.95 -24.00
CA PRO A 660 6.96 2.71 -25.38
C PRO A 660 8.20 2.56 -26.27
N ARG A 661 8.07 1.76 -27.33
CA ARG A 661 9.16 1.53 -28.27
C ARG A 661 9.29 2.61 -29.34
N VAL A 662 8.15 3.15 -29.77
CA VAL A 662 8.07 4.16 -30.84
C VAL A 662 7.04 5.23 -30.49
N ALA A 663 7.13 6.39 -31.13
CA ALA A 663 6.24 7.52 -30.86
C ALA A 663 4.77 7.23 -31.20
N ASP A 664 4.52 6.40 -32.21
CA ASP A 664 3.18 6.06 -32.68
C ASP A 664 2.35 5.31 -31.62
N ASP A 665 3.03 4.50 -30.81
CA ASP A 665 2.45 3.73 -29.71
C ASP A 665 2.14 4.62 -28.50
N TYR A 666 2.78 5.77 -28.35
CA TYR A 666 2.55 6.68 -27.23
C TYR A 666 1.40 7.65 -27.54
N TYR A 667 0.30 7.57 -26.80
CA TYR A 667 -0.84 8.46 -27.00
C TYR A 667 -0.94 9.63 -26.00
N GLY A 668 -0.04 9.68 -25.03
CA GLY A 668 -0.05 10.71 -23.99
C GLY A 668 0.31 12.12 -24.48
N PRO A 669 0.06 13.15 -23.67
CA PRO A 669 0.18 14.55 -24.08
C PRO A 669 1.59 15.15 -24.00
N ASN A 670 2.59 14.43 -23.46
CA ASN A 670 3.94 14.98 -23.29
C ASN A 670 4.69 15.04 -24.64
N GLU A 671 4.71 16.24 -25.25
CA GLU A 671 5.32 16.47 -26.56
C GLU A 671 6.86 16.42 -26.55
N SER A 672 7.50 16.76 -25.42
CA SER A 672 8.96 16.59 -25.26
C SER A 672 9.33 15.10 -25.36
N PHE A 673 8.57 14.25 -24.66
CA PHE A 673 8.74 12.82 -24.71
C PHE A 673 8.41 12.23 -26.09
N ARG A 674 7.31 12.67 -26.73
CA ARG A 674 6.96 12.26 -28.10
C ARG A 674 8.09 12.56 -29.09
N LYS A 675 8.62 13.79 -29.08
CA LYS A 675 9.78 14.18 -29.92
C LYS A 675 11.00 13.31 -29.65
N HIS A 676 11.26 12.99 -28.38
CA HIS A 676 12.34 12.09 -28.01
C HIS A 676 12.15 10.69 -28.61
N LEU A 677 10.95 10.09 -28.49
CA LEU A 677 10.64 8.78 -29.06
C LEU A 677 10.77 8.77 -30.59
N THR A 678 10.35 9.83 -31.28
CA THR A 678 10.50 9.96 -32.74
C THR A 678 11.97 9.93 -33.14
N ALA A 679 12.84 10.61 -32.38
CA ALA A 679 14.28 10.65 -32.66
C ALA A 679 15.03 9.38 -32.20
N ASN A 680 14.44 8.56 -31.31
CA ASN A 680 15.12 7.46 -30.63
C ASN A 680 14.25 6.20 -30.52
N ALA A 681 13.62 5.80 -31.63
CA ALA A 681 12.83 4.56 -31.70
C ALA A 681 13.66 3.32 -31.26
N ASN A 682 13.05 2.44 -30.47
CA ASN A 682 13.62 1.18 -29.98
C ASN A 682 15.01 1.33 -29.33
N SER A 683 15.21 2.40 -28.56
CA SER A 683 16.54 2.81 -28.10
C SER A 683 16.69 2.84 -26.58
N TRP A 684 17.85 2.38 -26.10
CA TRP A 684 18.29 2.55 -24.71
C TRP A 684 18.37 4.03 -24.28
N LYS A 685 18.45 4.96 -25.24
CA LYS A 685 18.52 6.40 -24.97
C LYS A 685 17.29 6.92 -24.23
N THR A 686 16.14 6.24 -24.33
CA THR A 686 14.95 6.60 -23.55
C THR A 686 15.09 6.22 -22.08
N THR A 687 15.69 5.07 -21.76
CA THR A 687 16.09 4.76 -20.38
C THR A 687 17.12 5.74 -19.86
N HIS A 688 18.15 6.05 -20.65
CA HIS A 688 19.19 7.01 -20.25
C HIS A 688 18.62 8.43 -20.03
N ARG A 689 17.62 8.84 -20.81
CA ARG A 689 16.89 10.10 -20.61
C ARG A 689 16.30 10.19 -19.20
N GLU A 690 15.67 9.12 -18.71
CA GLU A 690 15.13 9.08 -17.34
C GLU A 690 16.25 9.11 -16.30
N ALA A 691 17.23 8.20 -16.44
CA ALA A 691 18.33 8.07 -15.49
C ALA A 691 19.10 9.38 -15.32
N ARG A 692 19.49 10.03 -16.43
CA ARG A 692 20.22 11.30 -16.41
C ARG A 692 19.31 12.49 -16.10
N GLY A 693 18.11 12.51 -16.67
CA GLY A 693 17.19 13.65 -16.58
C GLY A 693 16.69 13.89 -15.17
N ASN A 694 16.45 12.82 -14.41
CA ASN A 694 16.02 12.89 -13.02
C ASN A 694 17.16 12.62 -12.01
N ASP A 695 18.42 12.77 -12.40
CA ASP A 695 19.57 12.95 -11.49
C ASP A 695 19.66 14.43 -11.10
N LEU A 696 18.73 14.85 -10.23
CA LEU A 696 18.43 16.27 -9.99
C LEU A 696 19.52 16.96 -9.16
N ILE A 697 19.92 18.16 -9.58
CA ILE A 697 20.70 19.06 -8.72
C ILE A 697 19.74 20.07 -8.10
N VAL A 698 19.63 20.04 -6.77
CA VAL A 698 18.64 20.84 -6.03
C VAL A 698 19.29 21.70 -4.98
N SER A 699 18.87 22.96 -4.90
CA SER A 699 19.17 23.85 -3.78
C SER A 699 17.88 24.31 -3.12
N VAL A 700 17.89 24.35 -1.80
CA VAL A 700 16.72 24.71 -0.98
C VAL A 700 17.10 25.86 -0.04
N SER A 701 16.22 26.85 0.07
CA SER A 701 16.28 27.93 1.06
C SER A 701 14.96 27.99 1.82
N GLY A 702 15.00 28.24 3.14
CA GLY A 702 13.81 28.23 4.00
C GLY A 702 13.33 26.83 4.42
N GLY A 703 14.08 25.79 4.07
CA GLY A 703 13.80 24.40 4.43
C GLY A 703 15.02 23.51 4.22
N THR A 704 14.86 22.22 4.52
CA THR A 704 15.92 21.21 4.37
C THR A 704 15.46 20.10 3.43
N MET A 705 16.28 19.75 2.43
CA MET A 705 16.01 18.61 1.56
C MET A 705 16.25 17.30 2.32
N LEU A 706 15.19 16.50 2.50
CA LEU A 706 15.23 15.18 3.12
C LEU A 706 15.49 14.07 2.09
N ARG A 707 15.04 14.26 0.85
CA ARG A 707 15.23 13.32 -0.26
C ARG A 707 15.29 14.07 -1.58
N ASN A 708 16.13 13.58 -2.50
CA ASN A 708 16.31 14.17 -3.83
C ASN A 708 15.31 13.67 -4.89
N TYR A 709 14.99 12.37 -4.97
CA TYR A 709 14.00 11.88 -5.93
C TYR A 709 13.22 10.65 -5.42
N PRO A 710 11.88 10.71 -5.33
CA PRO A 710 11.03 11.90 -5.26
C PRO A 710 11.56 12.99 -4.31
N LEU A 711 11.30 14.26 -4.63
CA LEU A 711 11.75 15.38 -3.80
C LEU A 711 10.94 15.43 -2.51
N VAL A 712 11.63 15.49 -1.37
CA VAL A 712 11.01 15.69 -0.05
C VAL A 712 11.75 16.79 0.68
N ILE A 713 11.00 17.80 1.13
CA ILE A 713 11.54 19.00 1.76
C ILE A 713 10.85 19.22 3.09
N GLN A 714 11.64 19.29 4.16
CA GLN A 714 11.19 19.77 5.45
C GLN A 714 11.05 21.29 5.39
N ALA A 715 9.82 21.82 5.45
CA ALA A 715 9.61 23.24 5.55
C ALA A 715 10.00 23.73 6.95
N GLN A 716 10.72 24.86 7.02
CA GLN A 716 11.19 25.46 8.28
C GLN A 716 10.79 26.93 8.37
N GLU A 717 10.68 27.60 7.23
CA GLU A 717 10.25 28.99 7.12
C GLU A 717 8.88 29.11 6.44
N PRO A 718 8.16 30.24 6.60
CA PRO A 718 6.91 30.51 5.88
C PRO A 718 7.05 30.54 4.36
N GLU A 719 8.26 30.76 3.85
CA GLU A 719 8.57 30.71 2.43
C GLU A 719 9.75 29.77 2.20
N VAL A 720 9.55 28.76 1.34
CA VAL A 720 10.57 27.80 0.92
C VAL A 720 10.83 27.99 -0.57
N THR A 721 12.08 28.26 -0.92
CA THR A 721 12.51 28.35 -2.33
C THR A 721 13.30 27.10 -2.70
N VAL A 722 13.00 26.55 -3.87
CA VAL A 722 13.62 25.34 -4.43
C VAL A 722 14.08 25.64 -5.84
N VAL A 723 15.38 25.55 -6.11
CA VAL A 723 15.93 25.61 -7.48
C VAL A 723 16.32 24.21 -7.89
N ILE A 724 15.84 23.78 -9.05
CA ILE A 724 16.00 22.43 -9.59
C ILE A 724 16.65 22.53 -10.97
N LYS A 725 17.79 21.86 -11.16
CA LYS A 725 18.38 21.60 -12.48
C LYS A 725 18.11 20.17 -12.90
N GLY A 726 17.69 19.99 -14.14
CA GLY A 726 17.14 18.73 -14.63
C GLY A 726 15.65 18.58 -14.33
N GLY A 727 15.14 17.38 -14.56
CA GLY A 727 13.74 17.02 -14.50
C GLY A 727 13.24 16.51 -15.85
N VAL A 728 12.64 15.32 -15.85
CA VAL A 728 11.89 14.79 -16.99
C VAL A 728 10.53 14.30 -16.53
N GLY A 729 9.50 14.52 -17.36
CA GLY A 729 8.11 14.26 -17.00
C GLY A 729 7.60 15.16 -15.86
N ALA A 730 6.65 14.61 -15.11
CA ALA A 730 6.12 15.22 -13.90
C ALA A 730 6.93 14.79 -12.67
N VAL A 731 7.72 15.70 -12.10
CA VAL A 731 8.59 15.40 -10.95
C VAL A 731 7.84 15.61 -9.63
N PRO A 732 7.65 14.58 -8.80
CA PRO A 732 6.97 14.72 -7.51
C PRO A 732 7.80 15.53 -6.51
N ILE A 733 7.14 16.44 -5.78
CA ILE A 733 7.70 17.21 -4.67
C ILE A 733 6.74 17.19 -3.48
N ARG A 734 7.26 16.88 -2.29
CA ARG A 734 6.51 16.87 -1.02
C ARG A 734 7.12 17.85 -0.03
N PHE A 735 6.28 18.70 0.56
CA PHE A 735 6.65 19.57 1.68
C PHE A 735 6.11 18.98 2.98
N GLU A 736 6.96 18.84 4.00
CA GLU A 736 6.61 18.27 5.31
C GLU A 736 6.76 19.30 6.45
N GLY A 737 6.20 18.99 7.62
CA GLY A 737 6.22 19.85 8.80
C GLY A 737 5.26 21.04 8.74
N LEU A 738 4.21 20.95 7.92
CA LEU A 738 3.27 22.04 7.75
C LEU A 738 2.31 22.09 8.95
N THR A 739 2.02 23.29 9.43
CA THR A 739 1.15 23.48 10.63
C THR A 739 -0.34 23.37 10.33
N SER A 740 -0.73 23.35 9.05
CA SER A 740 -2.12 23.22 8.61
C SER A 740 -2.21 22.53 7.25
N ASN A 741 -3.36 21.97 6.94
CA ASN A 741 -3.72 21.42 5.62
C ASN A 741 -4.09 22.48 4.57
N GLN A 742 -4.11 23.77 4.96
CA GLN A 742 -4.58 24.88 4.15
C GLN A 742 -3.69 26.12 4.32
N GLY A 743 -3.87 27.11 3.44
CA GLY A 743 -3.17 28.39 3.50
C GLY A 743 -1.76 28.33 2.92
N TYR A 744 -1.54 27.46 1.94
CA TYR A 744 -0.28 27.33 1.22
C TYR A 744 -0.51 27.41 -0.29
N SER A 745 0.45 27.96 -1.02
CA SER A 745 0.46 27.93 -2.48
C SER A 745 1.89 27.73 -3.00
N LEU A 746 1.99 27.13 -4.17
CA LEU A 746 3.25 26.81 -4.84
C LEU A 746 3.32 27.60 -6.14
N HIS A 747 4.42 28.32 -6.36
CA HIS A 747 4.60 29.16 -7.54
C HIS A 747 5.88 28.80 -8.26
N ARG A 748 5.86 28.83 -9.60
CA ARG A 748 7.07 28.88 -10.42
C ARG A 748 7.53 30.33 -10.56
N VAL A 749 8.83 30.56 -10.50
CA VAL A 749 9.42 31.85 -10.88
C VAL A 749 9.78 31.81 -12.37
N ALA A 750 9.19 32.71 -13.15
CA ALA A 750 9.49 32.88 -14.57
C ALA A 750 9.53 34.38 -14.90
N ASP A 751 10.58 34.84 -15.58
CA ASP A 751 10.80 36.25 -15.94
C ASP A 751 10.64 37.22 -14.75
N GLY A 752 11.14 36.80 -13.58
CA GLY A 752 11.06 37.56 -12.32
C GLY A 752 9.66 37.60 -11.67
N LYS A 753 8.66 36.91 -12.24
CA LYS A 753 7.29 36.85 -11.73
C LYS A 753 7.00 35.50 -11.08
N ARG A 754 6.22 35.51 -10.00
CA ARG A 754 5.66 34.29 -9.39
C ARG A 754 4.37 33.92 -10.12
N ILE A 755 4.35 32.75 -10.75
CA ILE A 755 3.20 32.17 -11.45
C ILE A 755 2.74 30.99 -10.60
N GLU A 756 1.52 31.04 -10.06
CA GLU A 756 0.96 29.95 -9.27
C GLU A 756 0.88 28.66 -10.11
N LEU A 757 1.20 27.52 -9.49
CA LEU A 757 1.02 26.22 -10.11
C LEU A 757 -0.48 25.96 -10.24
N GLU A 758 -0.94 25.84 -11.48
CA GLU A 758 -2.34 25.56 -11.79
C GLU A 758 -2.43 24.31 -12.68
N GLN A 759 -3.02 23.26 -12.14
CA GLN A 759 -3.20 21.96 -12.78
C GLN A 759 -4.61 21.40 -12.52
N SER A 760 -5.54 22.23 -12.04
CA SER A 760 -6.88 21.82 -11.68
C SER A 760 -7.78 21.61 -12.90
N VAL A 761 -8.78 20.76 -12.72
CA VAL A 761 -9.92 20.62 -13.63
C VAL A 761 -11.21 20.96 -12.90
N HIS A 762 -11.35 20.52 -11.64
CA HIS A 762 -12.52 20.79 -10.79
C HIS A 762 -12.21 21.72 -9.60
N GLY A 763 -11.05 22.38 -9.64
CA GLY A 763 -10.55 23.16 -8.50
C GLY A 763 -10.01 22.25 -7.39
N HIS A 764 -8.88 22.67 -6.81
CA HIS A 764 -8.24 22.00 -5.67
C HIS A 764 -7.92 20.51 -5.89
N ASP A 765 -7.81 20.06 -7.14
CA ASP A 765 -7.60 18.66 -7.53
C ASP A 765 -6.22 18.42 -8.15
N PHE A 766 -5.16 18.99 -7.58
CA PHE A 766 -3.80 18.80 -8.09
C PHE A 766 -2.70 18.77 -7.04
N TRP A 767 -3.06 18.69 -5.77
CA TRP A 767 -2.15 18.33 -4.69
C TRP A 767 -2.86 17.33 -3.78
N GLN A 768 -2.09 16.54 -3.04
CA GLN A 768 -2.63 15.73 -1.95
C GLN A 768 -2.13 16.28 -0.62
N THR A 769 -2.90 16.06 0.43
CA THR A 769 -2.52 16.36 1.81
C THR A 769 -2.56 15.08 2.62
N ASP A 770 -1.52 14.82 3.40
CA ASP A 770 -1.45 13.72 4.35
C ASP A 770 -1.15 14.30 5.75
N PHE A 771 -1.79 13.79 6.80
CA PHE A 771 -1.49 14.19 8.18
C PHE A 771 -0.58 13.17 8.86
N ASP A 772 0.48 13.67 9.49
CA ASP A 772 1.47 12.91 10.23
C ASP A 772 1.20 13.04 11.74
N ALA A 773 0.68 11.96 12.33
CA ALA A 773 0.35 11.89 13.74
C ALA A 773 1.59 12.01 14.65
N ALA A 774 2.73 11.47 14.21
CA ALA A 774 3.93 11.40 15.05
C ALA A 774 4.54 12.78 15.28
N THR A 775 4.38 13.69 14.32
CA THR A 775 4.89 15.07 14.39
C THR A 775 3.79 16.11 14.56
N ASN A 776 2.51 15.70 14.59
CA ASN A 776 1.34 16.57 14.57
C ASN A 776 1.44 17.64 13.46
N SER A 777 1.79 17.20 12.25
CA SER A 777 2.05 18.08 11.11
C SER A 777 1.43 17.54 9.84
N TYR A 778 1.37 18.38 8.81
CA TYR A 778 0.85 18.03 7.49
C TYR A 778 1.97 17.91 6.46
N LYS A 779 1.71 17.08 5.46
CA LYS A 779 2.52 16.89 4.26
C LYS A 779 1.69 17.28 3.05
N MET A 780 2.24 18.05 2.12
CA MET A 780 1.58 18.39 0.85
C MET A 780 2.44 17.96 -0.33
N SER A 781 1.87 17.13 -1.22
CA SER A 781 2.59 16.63 -2.41
C SER A 781 2.01 17.21 -3.70
N PHE A 782 2.90 17.63 -4.59
CA PHE A 782 2.63 18.20 -5.92
C PHE A 782 3.46 17.46 -6.98
N ASN A 783 3.20 17.72 -8.28
CA ASN A 783 3.99 17.18 -9.38
C ASN A 783 4.34 18.30 -10.37
N LEU A 784 5.63 18.60 -10.44
CA LEU A 784 6.16 19.74 -11.18
C LEU A 784 6.35 19.38 -12.67
N PRO A 785 5.85 20.20 -13.61
CA PRO A 785 6.08 20.00 -15.03
C PRO A 785 7.49 20.50 -15.41
N LEU A 786 8.50 19.64 -15.22
CA LEU A 786 9.90 20.01 -15.43
C LEU A 786 10.45 19.66 -16.81
N ASP A 787 9.72 18.83 -17.56
CA ASP A 787 10.16 18.36 -18.86
C ASP A 787 10.48 19.52 -19.84
N GLY A 788 11.67 19.46 -20.45
CA GLY A 788 12.16 20.48 -21.38
C GLY A 788 12.74 21.73 -20.72
N LEU A 789 12.81 21.79 -19.39
CA LEU A 789 13.48 22.86 -18.65
C LEU A 789 14.89 22.41 -18.23
N GLU A 790 15.89 23.26 -18.45
CA GLU A 790 17.24 23.02 -17.93
C GLU A 790 17.32 23.33 -16.42
N GLU A 791 16.66 24.42 -16.02
CA GLU A 791 16.56 24.87 -14.64
C GLU A 791 15.16 25.45 -14.38
N SER A 792 14.66 25.28 -13.16
CA SER A 792 13.44 25.93 -12.67
C SER A 792 13.58 26.36 -11.22
N GLN A 793 12.89 27.44 -10.84
CA GLN A 793 12.78 27.90 -9.46
C GLN A 793 11.32 27.87 -9.02
N TRP A 794 11.09 27.33 -7.83
CA TRP A 794 9.78 27.16 -7.21
C TRP A 794 9.76 27.79 -5.82
N VAL A 795 8.65 28.43 -5.47
CA VAL A 795 8.46 29.09 -4.19
C VAL A 795 7.16 28.61 -3.56
N PHE A 796 7.29 27.88 -2.47
CA PHE A 796 6.19 27.43 -1.62
C PHE A 796 5.97 28.43 -0.49
N THR A 797 4.78 29.01 -0.38
CA THR A 797 4.51 30.13 0.54
C THR A 797 3.30 29.85 1.41
N ARG A 798 3.42 30.14 2.70
CA ARG A 798 2.27 30.24 3.61
C ARG A 798 1.56 31.58 3.39
N LEU A 799 0.31 31.53 2.96
CA LEU A 799 -0.53 32.70 2.75
C LEU A 799 -0.77 33.41 4.09
N ARG A 800 -0.51 34.72 4.16
CA ARG A 800 -0.89 35.52 5.33
C ARG A 800 -2.43 35.51 5.41
N ARG A 801 -2.99 35.18 6.58
CA ARG A 801 -4.43 35.41 6.83
C ARG A 801 -4.69 36.90 6.58
N THR A 802 -5.36 37.23 5.49
CA THR A 802 -6.00 38.53 5.38
C THR A 802 -7.05 38.57 6.49
N GLN A 803 -6.82 39.39 7.52
CA GLN A 803 -7.89 39.81 8.41
C GLN A 803 -8.95 40.41 7.49
N LYS A 804 -10.06 39.70 7.27
CA LYS A 804 -11.29 40.35 6.80
C LYS A 804 -11.57 41.45 7.81
N SER A 805 -11.44 42.71 7.41
CA SER A 805 -12.02 43.82 8.16
C SER A 805 -13.49 43.47 8.33
N LYS A 806 -13.93 43.40 9.59
CA LYS A 806 -15.34 43.48 9.90
C LYS A 806 -15.75 44.90 9.57
N ASP A 807 -16.39 45.08 8.42
CA ASP A 807 -17.36 46.17 8.23
C ASP A 807 -18.75 45.61 8.49
#